data_AF-A0A7J8NSR5-F1
#
_entry.id   AF-A0A7J8NSR5-F1
#
_cell.length_a   1.000
_cell.length_b   1.000
_cell.length_c   1.000
_cell.angle_alpha   90.00
_cell.angle_beta   90.00
_cell.angle_gamma   90.00
#
_symmetry.space_group_name_H-M   'P 1'
#
loop_
_entity.id
_entity.type
_entity.pdbx_description
1 polymer ?
#
loop_
_entity_poly.entity_id
_entity_poly.type
_entity_poly.pdbx_seq_one_letter_code
_entity_poly.pdbx_strand_id
1 'polypeptide(L)'
;MVMWFVMHNFWDLNVWLAGMSLKSFCKLIVADVVLAIAIPGLALLPSKLHFLTEVGLICHALLLCHIENRFFSYSSIYYYGLDDDVMYPSYMVILTTIIGFALVRRLSVDHRIGPKAVWILTCLYSSKLSMLFLTSKSVVWVSAILLLAISPPLLLYRDKSRTASKMKAWQGYAHATVVALSVWFCRETIFEALQWWNGRPPSDGLLLGFCILLTGLACVPIVALHFSHVMSAKRCIVLVVATGLLFILMQPPIPLSWTYRSEIIRAARQSADDISIYGFMASKPTWPSWLLILAILLTLAAATSVIPIKYIVELRAFYAIAMGIALGVYISAEFFLQAAVLHALIVVTMVCASFFVVFTHFPSASSTKLLPWVFALLVALFPVTYLLEGQVRIKSFLAENEFGDTGEEDRKLTTLLAVEGARTSLLGLYAAIFMLIALEIKYELASLIREKSFDKGAIRHNQSGQSNSVGFPPRMRFMQQRRASSVSSFTIKRMAAEGAWMPAVGNVATVMCFAICLILNVNLTGGSNQAIFFLAPILLLLNQDSDFVAGFGDKQRYFPVAVTISIYLVLTSVYSIWEDVWHGNAGWGIDIGGPGWFFAVKNLALLILTFPSHILFNRFVWTYSKTTDSTPLLTLPLNLPPIVISDLVKIRVLGLLGIIYSVAQYIISRQQYISGMKYI
;
A
#
# COMPACT_ATOMS: atom_id res chain seq x y z
N MET A 1 36.12 -43.44 34.45
CA MET A 1 35.39 -44.32 33.51
C MET A 1 35.23 -43.70 32.13
N VAL A 2 34.49 -42.59 31.96
CA VAL A 2 34.28 -41.98 30.61
C VAL A 2 35.58 -41.58 29.91
N MET A 3 36.51 -40.92 30.61
CA MET A 3 37.81 -40.55 30.03
C MET A 3 38.63 -41.77 29.58
N TRP A 4 38.61 -42.86 30.37
CA TRP A 4 39.28 -44.11 30.02
C TRP A 4 38.65 -44.74 28.77
N PHE A 5 37.31 -44.80 28.71
CA PHE A 5 36.58 -45.34 27.56
C PHE A 5 36.87 -44.55 26.27
N VAL A 6 36.80 -43.22 26.33
CA VAL A 6 37.05 -42.34 25.17
C VAL A 6 38.50 -42.43 24.72
N MET A 7 39.46 -42.46 25.66
CA MET A 7 40.88 -42.59 25.32
C MET A 7 41.20 -43.94 24.69
N HIS A 8 40.69 -45.03 25.25
CA HIS A 8 41.08 -46.36 24.78
C HIS A 8 40.45 -46.74 23.43
N ASN A 9 39.23 -46.28 23.13
CA ASN A 9 38.50 -46.70 21.93
C ASN A 9 38.65 -45.72 20.75
N PHE A 10 38.76 -44.41 21.00
CA PHE A 10 38.59 -43.41 19.94
C PHE A 10 39.77 -42.44 19.76
N TRP A 11 40.68 -42.35 20.72
CA TRP A 11 41.70 -41.29 20.76
C TRP A 11 42.86 -41.50 19.78
N ASP A 12 43.20 -42.76 19.51
CA ASP A 12 44.29 -43.13 18.60
C ASP A 12 43.82 -43.30 17.15
N LEU A 13 42.51 -43.18 16.89
CA LEU A 13 41.93 -43.23 15.55
C LEU A 13 42.14 -41.91 14.81
N ASN A 14 42.86 -41.95 13.69
CA ASN A 14 43.09 -40.82 12.79
C ASN A 14 41.95 -40.67 11.76
N VAL A 15 40.72 -40.50 12.24
CA VAL A 15 39.55 -40.25 11.40
C VAL A 15 39.19 -38.76 11.44
N TRP A 16 38.83 -38.22 10.27
CA TRP A 16 38.32 -36.86 10.14
C TRP A 16 36.80 -36.88 10.09
N LEU A 17 36.15 -36.19 11.03
CA LEU A 17 34.70 -36.23 11.22
C LEU A 17 34.18 -34.82 11.48
N ALA A 18 33.14 -34.42 10.74
CA ALA A 18 32.50 -33.11 10.89
C ALA A 18 33.47 -31.89 10.81
N GLY A 19 34.51 -31.99 9.98
CA GLY A 19 35.48 -30.91 9.78
C GLY A 19 36.59 -30.81 10.84
N MET A 20 36.73 -31.81 11.72
CA MET A 20 37.76 -31.87 12.76
C MET A 20 38.27 -33.30 12.97
N SER A 21 39.46 -33.44 13.56
CA SER A 21 39.99 -34.76 13.92
C SER A 21 39.22 -35.37 15.09
N LEU A 22 38.95 -36.67 15.03
CA LEU A 22 38.24 -37.41 16.08
C LEU A 22 38.89 -37.21 17.47
N LYS A 23 40.23 -37.14 17.51
CA LYS A 23 40.99 -36.84 18.72
C LYS A 23 40.64 -35.47 19.34
N SER A 24 40.47 -34.43 18.53
CA SER A 24 40.05 -33.11 19.03
C SER A 24 38.62 -33.15 19.55
N PHE A 25 37.79 -33.95 18.90
CA PHE A 25 36.42 -34.15 19.31
C PHE A 25 36.30 -34.90 20.66
N CYS A 26 37.09 -35.96 20.85
CA CYS A 26 37.20 -36.67 22.13
C CYS A 26 37.57 -35.72 23.29
N LYS A 27 38.45 -34.74 23.06
CA LYS A 27 38.79 -33.72 24.07
C LYS A 27 37.58 -32.88 24.47
N LEU A 28 36.74 -32.48 23.50
CA LEU A 28 35.54 -31.69 23.74
C LEU A 28 34.50 -32.49 24.55
N ILE A 29 34.22 -33.75 24.20
CA ILE A 29 33.32 -34.61 25.01
C ILE A 29 33.83 -34.72 26.45
N VAL A 30 35.11 -35.05 26.63
CA VAL A 30 35.66 -35.24 27.99
C VAL A 30 35.53 -33.95 28.80
N ALA A 31 35.82 -32.80 28.19
CA ALA A 31 35.63 -31.50 28.84
C ALA A 31 34.15 -31.25 29.21
N ASP A 32 33.20 -31.59 28.33
CA ASP A 32 31.77 -31.43 28.57
C ASP A 32 31.28 -32.29 29.76
N VAL A 33 31.73 -33.54 29.81
CA VAL A 33 31.39 -34.48 30.89
C VAL A 33 31.96 -34.03 32.22
N VAL A 34 33.20 -33.51 32.22
CA VAL A 34 33.82 -32.94 33.42
C VAL A 34 33.01 -31.74 33.93
N LEU A 35 32.57 -30.84 33.04
CA LEU A 35 31.71 -29.71 33.40
C LEU A 35 30.36 -30.20 33.96
N ALA A 36 29.71 -31.15 33.30
CA ALA A 36 28.41 -31.69 33.71
C ALA A 36 28.44 -32.31 35.12
N ILE A 37 29.54 -32.96 35.52
CA ILE A 37 29.74 -33.54 36.85
C ILE A 37 30.13 -32.48 37.89
N ALA A 38 30.93 -31.47 37.49
CA ALA A 38 31.39 -30.42 38.39
C ALA A 38 30.27 -29.44 38.80
N ILE A 39 29.36 -29.10 37.88
CA ILE A 39 28.30 -28.10 38.09
C ILE A 39 27.38 -28.42 39.29
N PRO A 40 26.86 -29.65 39.48
CA PRO A 40 26.08 -30.00 40.67
C PRO A 40 26.83 -29.80 41.99
N GLY A 41 28.14 -30.11 42.01
CA GLY A 41 29.00 -29.89 43.18
C GLY A 41 29.22 -28.41 43.46
N LEU A 42 29.43 -27.60 42.41
CA LEU A 42 29.52 -26.14 42.53
C LEU A 42 28.21 -25.53 43.03
N ALA A 43 27.06 -26.12 42.70
CA ALA A 43 25.74 -25.64 43.13
C ALA A 43 25.46 -25.79 44.63
N LEU A 44 26.28 -26.55 45.35
CA LEU A 44 26.22 -26.71 46.81
C LEU A 44 27.05 -25.66 47.57
N LEU A 45 27.86 -24.87 46.86
CA LEU A 45 28.70 -23.82 47.46
C LEU A 45 27.86 -22.64 48.00
N PRO A 46 28.38 -21.90 48.99
CA PRO A 46 27.69 -20.75 49.57
C PRO A 46 27.40 -19.67 48.53
N SER A 47 26.37 -18.85 48.81
CA SER A 47 25.76 -17.97 47.81
C SER A 47 26.68 -16.95 47.15
N LYS A 48 27.78 -16.58 47.81
CA LYS A 48 28.84 -15.71 47.25
C LYS A 48 29.57 -16.32 46.05
N LEU A 49 29.53 -17.64 45.89
CA LEU A 49 30.19 -18.39 44.83
C LEU A 49 29.21 -18.87 43.72
N HIS A 50 27.93 -18.48 43.75
CA HIS A 50 26.97 -18.83 42.70
C HIS A 50 27.41 -18.40 41.30
N PHE A 51 28.22 -17.33 41.18
CA PHE A 51 28.78 -16.94 39.89
C PHE A 51 29.60 -18.06 39.22
N LEU A 52 30.28 -18.92 39.98
CA LEU A 52 31.00 -20.08 39.43
C LEU A 52 30.03 -21.10 38.81
N THR A 53 28.86 -21.29 39.41
CA THR A 53 27.83 -22.17 38.87
C THR A 53 27.23 -21.60 37.59
N GLU A 54 27.03 -20.29 37.53
CA GLU A 54 26.53 -19.58 36.36
C GLU A 54 27.51 -19.67 35.19
N VAL A 55 28.79 -19.38 35.43
CA VAL A 55 29.85 -19.48 34.42
C VAL A 55 30.03 -20.93 33.97
N GLY A 56 30.01 -21.88 34.90
CA GLY A 56 30.09 -23.31 34.60
C GLY A 56 28.95 -23.78 33.69
N LEU A 57 27.71 -23.39 33.99
CA LEU A 57 26.54 -23.71 33.16
C LEU A 57 26.60 -23.06 31.77
N ILE A 58 27.01 -21.79 31.68
CA ILE A 58 27.17 -21.11 30.39
C ILE A 58 28.26 -21.79 29.56
N CYS A 59 29.38 -22.15 30.18
CA CYS A 59 30.49 -22.85 29.52
C CYS A 59 30.04 -24.23 28.99
N HIS A 60 29.32 -25.00 29.81
CA HIS A 60 28.74 -26.28 29.40
C HIS A 60 27.76 -26.11 28.22
N ALA A 61 26.84 -25.15 28.31
CA ALA A 61 25.88 -24.89 27.23
C ALA A 61 26.57 -24.46 25.92
N LEU A 62 27.60 -23.61 25.99
CA LEU A 62 28.40 -23.19 24.82
C LEU A 62 29.12 -24.38 24.17
N LEU A 63 29.74 -25.23 24.99
CA LEU A 63 30.48 -26.39 24.52
C LEU A 63 29.54 -27.41 23.88
N LEU A 64 28.39 -27.67 24.50
CA LEU A 64 27.35 -28.52 23.95
C LEU A 64 26.79 -27.97 22.62
N CYS A 65 26.51 -26.66 22.52
CA CYS A 65 26.10 -26.04 21.26
C CYS A 65 27.18 -26.16 20.17
N HIS A 66 28.46 -26.03 20.53
CA HIS A 66 29.57 -26.20 19.59
C HIS A 66 29.66 -27.63 19.05
N ILE A 67 29.56 -28.62 19.95
CA ILE A 67 29.58 -30.04 19.59
C ILE A 67 28.41 -30.36 18.66
N GLU A 68 27.19 -30.03 19.05
CA GLU A 68 25.98 -30.34 18.26
C GLU A 68 26.00 -29.65 16.89
N ASN A 69 26.42 -28.37 16.80
CA ASN A 69 26.53 -27.67 15.51
C ASN A 69 27.50 -28.35 14.55
N ARG A 70 28.61 -28.91 15.06
CA ARG A 70 29.56 -29.67 14.23
C ARG A 70 28.91 -30.96 13.76
N PHE A 71 28.33 -31.75 14.65
CA PHE A 71 27.70 -33.01 14.27
C PHE A 71 26.54 -32.86 13.30
N PHE A 72 25.64 -31.93 13.56
CA PHE A 72 24.43 -31.78 12.78
C PHE A 72 24.72 -31.07 11.45
N SER A 73 25.28 -29.86 11.50
CA SER A 73 25.45 -29.02 10.32
C SER A 73 26.60 -29.47 9.41
N TYR A 74 27.76 -29.85 9.96
CA TYR A 74 28.90 -30.24 9.10
C TYR A 74 28.74 -31.65 8.51
N SER A 75 28.10 -32.59 9.21
CA SER A 75 27.86 -33.91 8.61
C SER A 75 26.88 -33.81 7.44
N SER A 76 25.81 -33.02 7.60
CA SER A 76 24.80 -32.81 6.56
C SER A 76 25.35 -32.12 5.31
N ILE A 77 26.29 -31.19 5.45
CA ILE A 77 26.89 -30.48 4.30
C ILE A 77 27.85 -31.37 3.49
N TYR A 78 28.64 -32.24 4.15
CA TYR A 78 29.70 -33.01 3.49
C TYR A 78 29.29 -34.41 3.04
N TYR A 79 28.27 -35.01 3.66
CA TYR A 79 27.79 -36.36 3.34
C TYR A 79 26.45 -36.35 2.58
N TYR A 80 26.13 -35.25 1.91
CA TYR A 80 24.93 -35.11 1.08
C TYR A 80 24.99 -36.11 -0.11
N GLY A 81 24.28 -37.23 0.00
CA GLY A 81 24.22 -38.28 -1.04
C GLY A 81 24.53 -39.72 -0.59
N LEU A 82 24.78 -39.97 0.71
CA LEU A 82 24.72 -41.33 1.29
C LEU A 82 23.38 -41.45 2.04
N ASP A 83 22.37 -41.98 1.35
CA ASP A 83 20.94 -41.74 1.59
C ASP A 83 20.33 -42.23 2.92
N ASP A 84 21.06 -42.91 3.82
CA ASP A 84 20.41 -43.54 5.00
C ASP A 84 21.02 -43.25 6.38
N ASP A 85 22.25 -42.75 6.50
CA ASP A 85 22.93 -42.64 7.81
C ASP A 85 23.13 -41.19 8.29
N VAL A 86 22.09 -40.62 8.90
CA VAL A 86 22.18 -39.33 9.61
C VAL A 86 23.01 -39.52 10.89
N MET A 87 24.27 -39.05 10.86
CA MET A 87 25.23 -39.21 11.96
C MET A 87 24.76 -38.62 13.31
N TYR A 88 23.95 -37.56 13.29
CA TYR A 88 23.36 -36.98 14.50
C TYR A 88 21.89 -36.61 14.26
N PRO A 89 20.95 -37.37 14.84
CA PRO A 89 19.56 -37.25 14.49
C PRO A 89 18.89 -36.00 15.10
N SER A 90 17.91 -35.46 14.38
CA SER A 90 17.17 -34.24 14.76
C SER A 90 16.45 -34.34 16.11
N TYR A 91 15.95 -35.53 16.48
CA TYR A 91 15.28 -35.73 17.77
C TYR A 91 16.21 -35.54 18.98
N MET A 92 17.52 -35.78 18.82
CA MET A 92 18.49 -35.53 19.89
C MET A 92 18.67 -34.04 20.15
N VAL A 93 18.74 -33.21 19.10
CA VAL A 93 18.79 -31.74 19.23
C VAL A 93 17.56 -31.23 19.97
N ILE A 94 16.37 -31.74 19.62
CA ILE A 94 15.10 -31.36 20.27
C ILE A 94 15.12 -31.77 21.75
N LEU A 95 15.52 -33.00 22.05
CA LEU A 95 15.56 -33.53 23.41
C LEU A 95 16.52 -32.74 24.30
N THR A 96 17.77 -32.51 23.85
CA THR A 96 18.78 -31.78 24.65
C THR A 96 18.35 -30.32 24.87
N THR A 97 17.65 -29.73 23.90
CA THR A 97 17.10 -28.37 24.01
C THR A 97 15.96 -28.30 25.04
N ILE A 98 14.99 -29.24 25.01
CA ILE A 98 13.87 -29.29 25.97
C ILE A 98 14.39 -29.52 27.39
N ILE A 99 15.33 -30.46 27.57
CA ILE A 99 15.94 -30.75 28.87
C ILE A 99 16.70 -29.51 29.37
N GLY A 100 17.46 -28.83 28.50
CA GLY A 100 18.16 -27.59 28.82
C GLY A 100 17.19 -26.51 29.34
N PHE A 101 16.07 -26.28 28.65
CA PHE A 101 15.06 -25.33 29.11
C PHE A 101 14.41 -25.72 30.44
N ALA A 102 14.08 -27.00 30.63
CA ALA A 102 13.50 -27.49 31.88
C ALA A 102 14.44 -27.27 33.06
N LEU A 103 15.75 -27.52 32.86
CA LEU A 103 16.79 -27.33 33.85
C LEU A 103 16.99 -25.85 34.20
N VAL A 104 17.07 -24.97 33.20
CA VAL A 104 17.17 -23.51 33.41
C VAL A 104 15.95 -22.98 34.16
N ARG A 105 14.74 -23.43 33.81
CA ARG A 105 13.50 -23.02 34.49
C ARG A 105 13.51 -23.48 35.95
N ARG A 106 13.87 -24.73 36.23
CA ARG A 106 13.93 -25.26 37.60
C ARG A 106 14.95 -24.52 38.45
N LEU A 107 16.18 -24.34 37.95
CA LEU A 107 17.24 -23.62 38.66
C LEU A 107 16.92 -22.13 38.87
N SER A 108 16.15 -21.51 37.96
CA SER A 108 15.65 -20.15 38.12
C SER A 108 14.57 -20.03 39.20
N VAL A 109 13.65 -21.00 39.31
CA VAL A 109 12.62 -21.04 40.36
C VAL A 109 13.24 -21.29 41.73
N ASP A 110 14.26 -22.14 41.79
CA ASP A 110 15.01 -22.45 43.01
C ASP A 110 15.99 -21.33 43.42
N HIS A 111 15.99 -20.18 42.70
CA HIS A 111 16.87 -19.03 42.95
C HIS A 111 18.38 -19.34 42.98
N ARG A 112 18.82 -20.41 42.31
CA ARG A 112 20.23 -20.83 42.26
C ARG A 112 21.05 -20.14 41.17
N ILE A 113 20.37 -19.52 40.20
CA ILE A 113 20.96 -18.82 39.06
C ILE A 113 20.34 -17.43 38.95
N GLY A 114 21.18 -16.42 38.71
CA GLY A 114 20.77 -15.05 38.48
C GLY A 114 20.09 -14.81 37.11
N PRO A 115 19.34 -13.71 36.98
CA PRO A 115 18.55 -13.41 35.77
C PRO A 115 19.41 -13.25 34.50
N LYS A 116 20.67 -12.81 34.64
CA LYS A 116 21.62 -12.67 33.51
C LYS A 116 22.02 -14.02 32.94
N ALA A 117 22.31 -14.99 33.79
CA ALA A 117 22.69 -16.33 33.35
C ALA A 117 21.48 -17.08 32.76
N VAL A 118 20.28 -16.93 33.35
CA VAL A 118 19.03 -17.45 32.76
C VAL A 118 18.81 -16.90 31.34
N TRP A 119 19.01 -15.59 31.14
CA TRP A 119 18.91 -14.96 29.84
C TRP A 119 19.91 -15.52 28.81
N ILE A 120 21.19 -15.65 29.16
CA ILE A 120 22.21 -16.22 28.25
C ILE A 120 21.90 -17.67 27.91
N LEU A 121 21.59 -18.49 28.91
CA LEU A 121 21.30 -19.92 28.73
C LEU A 121 20.05 -20.14 27.88
N THR A 122 18.99 -19.36 28.10
CA THR A 122 17.77 -19.45 27.26
C THR A 122 18.04 -19.08 25.80
N CYS A 123 18.91 -18.09 25.52
CA CYS A 123 19.33 -17.76 24.15
C CYS A 123 20.18 -18.84 23.51
N LEU A 124 21.10 -19.46 24.26
CA LEU A 124 21.95 -20.55 23.75
C LEU A 124 21.13 -21.79 23.42
N TYR A 125 20.22 -22.21 24.31
CA TYR A 125 19.37 -23.38 24.04
C TYR A 125 18.37 -23.12 22.91
N SER A 126 17.77 -21.92 22.80
CA SER A 126 16.88 -21.61 21.66
C SER A 126 17.63 -21.55 20.33
N SER A 127 18.88 -21.08 20.33
CA SER A 127 19.71 -21.04 19.11
C SER A 127 19.89 -22.42 18.47
N LYS A 128 19.89 -23.50 19.25
CA LYS A 128 20.01 -24.87 18.73
C LYS A 128 18.89 -25.26 17.76
N LEU A 129 17.67 -24.77 17.99
CA LEU A 129 16.54 -25.07 17.12
C LEU A 129 16.73 -24.54 15.70
N SER A 130 17.57 -23.51 15.50
CA SER A 130 17.88 -22.99 14.16
C SER A 130 18.60 -24.01 13.26
N MET A 131 19.34 -24.96 13.85
CA MET A 131 20.00 -26.04 13.11
C MET A 131 19.00 -26.88 12.31
N LEU A 132 17.78 -27.08 12.83
CA LEU A 132 16.77 -27.93 12.20
C LEU A 132 16.20 -27.33 10.90
N PHE A 133 16.34 -26.02 10.71
CA PHE A 133 15.76 -25.30 9.57
C PHE A 133 16.81 -24.92 8.53
N LEU A 134 18.03 -24.60 8.95
CA LEU A 134 19.10 -24.09 8.07
C LEU A 134 20.38 -24.87 8.30
N THR A 135 20.87 -25.51 7.23
CA THR A 135 22.10 -26.30 7.21
C THR A 135 23.30 -25.43 6.81
N SER A 136 23.68 -24.49 7.67
CA SER A 136 24.86 -23.63 7.42
C SER A 136 25.83 -23.60 8.61
N LYS A 137 27.12 -23.38 8.31
CA LYS A 137 28.25 -23.61 9.22
C LYS A 137 28.17 -22.76 10.50
N SER A 138 27.59 -21.56 10.40
CA SER A 138 27.56 -20.54 11.45
C SER A 138 26.18 -20.27 12.04
N VAL A 139 25.13 -20.98 11.59
CA VAL A 139 23.72 -20.71 11.90
C VAL A 139 23.43 -20.61 13.41
N VAL A 140 24.01 -21.51 14.20
CA VAL A 140 23.82 -21.55 15.67
C VAL A 140 24.42 -20.32 16.35
N TRP A 141 25.60 -19.91 15.93
CA TRP A 141 26.29 -18.76 16.52
C TRP A 141 25.62 -17.45 16.12
N VAL A 142 25.22 -17.36 14.85
CA VAL A 142 24.52 -16.21 14.31
C VAL A 142 23.15 -16.04 14.97
N SER A 143 22.38 -17.13 15.11
CA SER A 143 21.10 -17.11 15.81
C SER A 143 21.24 -16.83 17.31
N ALA A 144 22.29 -17.34 17.97
CA ALA A 144 22.60 -16.99 19.35
C ALA A 144 22.86 -15.48 19.51
N ILE A 145 23.73 -14.90 18.68
CA ILE A 145 24.03 -13.45 18.71
C ILE A 145 22.75 -12.62 18.48
N LEU A 146 21.91 -13.02 17.53
CA LEU A 146 20.64 -12.35 17.25
C LEU A 146 19.69 -12.43 18.46
N LEU A 147 19.52 -13.62 19.04
CA LEU A 147 18.67 -13.83 20.21
C LEU A 147 19.16 -13.05 21.43
N LEU A 148 20.47 -13.01 21.67
CA LEU A 148 21.08 -12.16 22.69
C LEU A 148 20.85 -10.66 22.40
N ALA A 149 20.80 -10.22 21.15
CA ALA A 149 20.51 -8.81 20.86
C ALA A 149 19.03 -8.44 21.13
N ILE A 150 18.08 -9.32 20.81
CA ILE A 150 16.63 -9.03 20.78
C ILE A 150 15.94 -9.27 22.14
N SER A 151 16.38 -10.28 22.89
CA SER A 151 15.72 -10.71 24.12
C SER A 151 15.93 -9.88 25.41
N PRO A 152 16.94 -8.98 25.54
CA PRO A 152 17.12 -8.17 26.76
C PRO A 152 15.88 -7.40 27.24
N PRO A 153 15.10 -6.72 26.37
CA PRO A 153 13.88 -6.02 26.79
C PRO A 153 12.80 -6.96 27.34
N LEU A 154 12.80 -8.23 26.96
CA LEU A 154 11.79 -9.21 27.39
C LEU A 154 12.20 -9.97 28.65
N LEU A 155 13.49 -10.28 28.79
CA LEU A 155 13.99 -11.19 29.82
C LEU A 155 14.78 -10.49 30.93
N LEU A 156 15.54 -9.44 30.63
CA LEU A 156 16.41 -8.77 31.62
C LEU A 156 15.71 -7.63 32.37
N TYR A 157 14.89 -6.83 31.67
CA TYR A 157 14.26 -5.63 32.24
C TYR A 157 12.82 -5.85 32.75
N ARG A 158 12.37 -7.10 32.83
CA ARG A 158 11.01 -7.46 33.25
C ARG A 158 10.86 -7.38 34.78
N ASP A 159 10.62 -6.19 35.30
CA ASP A 159 10.19 -6.03 36.69
C ASP A 159 8.71 -6.39 36.87
N LYS A 160 8.43 -7.42 37.66
CA LYS A 160 7.05 -7.86 37.99
C LYS A 160 6.28 -6.87 38.87
N SER A 161 6.96 -5.90 39.50
CA SER A 161 6.40 -5.07 40.57
C SER A 161 6.06 -3.62 40.17
N ARG A 162 6.53 -3.14 39.01
CA ARG A 162 6.24 -1.78 38.51
C ARG A 162 5.83 -1.82 37.04
N THR A 163 4.66 -1.26 36.75
CA THR A 163 4.11 -1.03 35.40
C THR A 163 4.97 -0.12 34.51
N ALA A 164 6.11 0.38 34.99
CA ALA A 164 7.05 1.20 34.23
C ALA A 164 8.49 0.95 34.69
N SER A 165 9.10 -0.15 34.26
CA SER A 165 10.56 -0.29 34.20
C SER A 165 11.08 0.74 33.19
N LYS A 166 11.57 1.88 33.68
CA LYS A 166 12.05 2.99 32.82
C LYS A 166 13.50 2.73 32.42
N MET A 167 13.70 1.99 31.33
CA MET A 167 15.00 1.94 30.66
C MET A 167 15.39 3.37 30.24
N LYS A 168 16.64 3.78 30.53
CA LYS A 168 17.09 5.12 30.16
C LYS A 168 17.16 5.26 28.63
N ALA A 169 16.93 6.47 28.10
CA ALA A 169 16.94 6.70 26.65
C ALA A 169 18.25 6.24 25.98
N TRP A 170 19.41 6.53 26.58
CA TRP A 170 20.72 6.04 26.12
C TRP A 170 20.79 4.52 26.00
N GLN A 171 20.23 3.78 26.98
CA GLN A 171 20.18 2.32 26.93
C GLN A 171 19.27 1.83 25.79
N GLY A 172 18.16 2.54 25.55
CA GLY A 172 17.28 2.34 24.38
C GLY A 172 18.04 2.41 23.06
N TYR A 173 18.77 3.50 22.86
CA TYR A 173 19.59 3.68 21.65
C TYR A 173 20.70 2.64 21.55
N ALA A 174 21.39 2.33 22.65
CA ALA A 174 22.44 1.29 22.65
C ALA A 174 21.88 -0.09 22.26
N HIS A 175 20.73 -0.50 22.81
CA HIS A 175 20.10 -1.77 22.43
C HIS A 175 19.65 -1.77 20.95
N ALA A 176 19.08 -0.67 20.46
CA ALA A 176 18.72 -0.55 19.05
C ALA A 176 19.95 -0.64 18.12
N THR A 177 21.08 -0.04 18.50
CA THR A 177 22.33 -0.16 17.73
C THR A 177 22.89 -1.57 17.75
N VAL A 178 22.83 -2.28 18.89
CA VAL A 178 23.27 -3.68 18.98
C VAL A 178 22.38 -4.58 18.13
N VAL A 179 21.07 -4.34 18.08
CA VAL A 179 20.13 -5.04 17.20
C VAL A 179 20.44 -4.78 15.72
N ALA A 180 20.71 -3.53 15.35
CA ALA A 180 21.05 -3.20 13.97
C ALA A 180 22.35 -3.88 13.52
N LEU A 181 23.38 -3.86 14.38
CA LEU A 181 24.65 -4.53 14.11
C LEU A 181 24.52 -6.05 14.08
N SER A 182 23.71 -6.64 14.96
CA SER A 182 23.49 -8.09 14.98
C SER A 182 22.76 -8.55 13.72
N VAL A 183 21.67 -7.90 13.31
CA VAL A 183 20.98 -8.24 12.06
C VAL A 183 21.89 -8.07 10.84
N TRP A 184 22.71 -7.01 10.82
CA TRP A 184 23.69 -6.80 9.75
C TRP A 184 24.75 -7.91 9.69
N PHE A 185 25.21 -8.40 10.85
CA PHE A 185 26.10 -9.56 10.95
C PHE A 185 25.40 -10.86 10.48
N CYS A 186 24.10 -11.01 10.75
CA CYS A 186 23.30 -12.17 10.37
C CYS A 186 22.87 -12.20 8.89
N ARG A 187 23.23 -11.19 8.08
CA ARG A 187 22.74 -11.05 6.70
C ARG A 187 22.98 -12.28 5.81
N GLU A 188 24.08 -13.02 6.00
CA GLU A 188 24.39 -14.20 5.20
C GLU A 188 23.42 -15.35 5.51
N THR A 189 23.10 -15.56 6.78
CA THR A 189 22.07 -16.53 7.17
C THR A 189 20.68 -16.09 6.72
N ILE A 190 20.39 -14.79 6.69
CA ILE A 190 19.13 -14.26 6.13
C ILE A 190 19.07 -14.52 4.62
N PHE A 191 20.18 -14.32 3.91
CA PHE A 191 20.29 -14.62 2.48
C PHE A 191 20.03 -16.10 2.19
N GLU A 192 20.68 -17.00 2.93
CA GLU A 192 20.47 -18.46 2.80
C GLU A 192 19.03 -18.85 3.12
N ALA A 193 18.43 -18.28 4.17
CA ALA A 193 17.04 -18.52 4.53
C ALA A 193 16.06 -18.07 3.44
N LEU A 194 16.31 -16.91 2.83
CA LEU A 194 15.51 -16.40 1.72
C LEU A 194 15.70 -17.22 0.45
N GLN A 195 16.92 -17.68 0.18
CA GLN A 195 17.21 -18.56 -0.94
C GLN A 195 16.52 -19.91 -0.77
N TRP A 196 16.55 -20.48 0.44
CA TRP A 196 15.83 -21.70 0.77
C TRP A 196 14.32 -21.54 0.58
N TRP A 197 13.75 -20.41 1.01
CA TRP A 197 12.31 -20.14 0.88
C TRP A 197 11.87 -19.89 -0.57
N ASN A 198 12.61 -19.07 -1.33
CA ASN A 198 12.24 -18.70 -2.70
C ASN A 198 12.71 -19.68 -3.76
N GLY A 199 13.63 -20.60 -3.44
CA GLY A 199 14.28 -21.50 -4.39
C GLY A 199 15.19 -20.80 -5.41
N ARG A 200 15.38 -19.48 -5.30
CA ARG A 200 16.20 -18.62 -6.18
C ARG A 200 17.01 -17.64 -5.35
N PRO A 201 18.20 -17.20 -5.80
CA PRO A 201 18.99 -16.20 -5.08
C PRO A 201 18.18 -14.89 -4.95
N PRO A 202 18.01 -14.34 -3.73
CA PRO A 202 17.22 -13.13 -3.52
C PRO A 202 17.90 -11.91 -4.15
N SER A 203 17.08 -11.00 -4.66
CA SER A 203 17.54 -9.70 -5.16
C SER A 203 18.13 -8.85 -4.02
N ASP A 204 19.02 -7.91 -4.37
CA ASP A 204 19.67 -7.01 -3.42
C ASP A 204 18.66 -6.19 -2.59
N GLY A 205 17.65 -5.64 -3.28
CA GLY A 205 16.56 -4.90 -2.64
C GLY A 205 15.77 -5.76 -1.67
N LEU A 206 15.52 -7.03 -2.01
CA LEU A 206 14.83 -7.98 -1.14
C LEU A 206 15.67 -8.28 0.11
N LEU A 207 16.95 -8.58 -0.04
CA LEU A 207 17.85 -8.86 1.10
C LEU A 207 17.94 -7.67 2.05
N LEU A 208 18.18 -6.46 1.52
CA LEU A 208 18.25 -5.24 2.32
C LEU A 208 16.90 -4.95 2.99
N GLY A 209 15.79 -5.14 2.27
CA GLY A 209 14.44 -4.98 2.79
C GLY A 209 14.15 -5.90 3.99
N PHE A 210 14.53 -7.18 3.90
CA PHE A 210 14.42 -8.11 5.02
C PHE A 210 15.32 -7.72 6.19
N CYS A 211 16.55 -7.27 5.94
CA CYS A 211 17.43 -6.78 7.01
C CYS A 211 16.77 -5.60 7.75
N ILE A 212 16.27 -4.60 7.02
CA ILE A 212 15.62 -3.42 7.61
C ILE A 212 14.34 -3.84 8.36
N LEU A 213 13.51 -4.70 7.76
CA LEU A 213 12.28 -5.19 8.37
C LEU A 213 12.57 -5.91 9.70
N LEU A 214 13.56 -6.81 9.72
CA LEU A 214 13.97 -7.56 10.89
C LEU A 214 14.52 -6.63 11.99
N THR A 215 15.32 -5.61 11.64
CA THR A 215 15.76 -4.61 12.63
C THR A 215 14.58 -3.85 13.24
N GLY A 216 13.58 -3.46 12.43
CA GLY A 216 12.37 -2.80 12.90
C GLY A 216 11.55 -3.67 13.84
N LEU A 217 11.28 -4.92 13.46
CA LEU A 217 10.55 -5.89 14.26
C LEU A 217 11.26 -6.22 15.57
N ALA A 218 12.58 -6.40 15.52
CA ALA A 218 13.42 -6.65 16.69
C ALA A 218 13.41 -5.47 17.70
N CYS A 219 13.18 -4.24 17.23
CA CYS A 219 13.08 -3.06 18.09
C CYS A 219 11.67 -2.85 18.69
N VAL A 220 10.64 -3.57 18.23
CA VAL A 220 9.25 -3.41 18.73
C VAL A 220 9.14 -3.63 20.24
N PRO A 221 9.71 -4.69 20.85
CA PRO A 221 9.62 -4.90 22.30
C PRO A 221 10.24 -3.76 23.12
N ILE A 222 11.28 -3.11 22.61
CA ILE A 222 11.93 -1.96 23.27
C ILE A 222 10.91 -0.82 23.42
N VAL A 223 10.26 -0.44 22.32
CA VAL A 223 9.33 0.70 22.31
C VAL A 223 7.97 0.35 22.92
N ALA A 224 7.45 -0.84 22.67
CA ALA A 224 6.15 -1.26 23.20
C ALA A 224 6.16 -1.38 24.73
N LEU A 225 7.23 -1.93 25.32
CA LEU A 225 7.30 -2.17 26.76
C LEU A 225 7.91 -1.01 27.55
N HIS A 226 8.96 -0.33 27.03
CA HIS A 226 9.71 0.67 27.81
C HIS A 226 9.43 2.12 27.39
N PHE A 227 9.13 2.35 26.10
CA PHE A 227 8.89 3.70 25.55
C PHE A 227 7.46 3.91 25.03
N SER A 228 6.47 3.24 25.65
CA SER A 228 5.07 3.30 25.25
C SER A 228 4.46 4.72 25.33
N HIS A 229 5.03 5.59 26.15
CA HIS A 229 4.66 6.99 26.32
C HIS A 229 5.21 7.89 25.20
N VAL A 230 6.26 7.47 24.50
CA VAL A 230 6.92 8.26 23.47
C VAL A 230 6.28 7.98 22.11
N MET A 231 5.34 8.84 21.70
CA MET A 231 4.64 8.69 20.42
C MET A 231 5.58 8.78 19.21
N SER A 232 6.64 9.58 19.28
CA SER A 232 7.64 9.67 18.20
C SER A 232 8.36 8.33 17.97
N ALA A 233 8.72 7.60 19.03
CA ALA A 233 9.36 6.29 18.93
C ALA A 233 8.46 5.25 18.25
N LYS A 234 7.17 5.23 18.58
CA LYS A 234 6.18 4.36 17.91
C LYS A 234 6.10 4.66 16.41
N ARG A 235 6.03 5.94 16.06
CA ARG A 235 5.93 6.39 14.66
C ARG A 235 7.20 6.08 13.87
N CYS A 236 8.38 6.28 14.47
CA CYS A 236 9.66 5.93 13.83
C CYS A 236 9.77 4.43 13.57
N ILE A 237 9.31 3.56 14.48
CA ILE A 237 9.29 2.11 14.22
C ILE A 237 8.36 1.77 13.07
N VAL A 238 7.17 2.37 13.01
CA VAL A 238 6.24 2.17 11.88
C VAL A 238 6.90 2.57 10.56
N LEU A 239 7.65 3.67 10.54
CA LEU A 239 8.43 4.08 9.36
C LEU A 239 9.51 3.06 9.01
N VAL A 240 10.31 2.59 9.97
CA VAL A 240 11.36 1.58 9.70
C VAL A 240 10.76 0.28 9.17
N VAL A 241 9.66 -0.22 9.76
CA VAL A 241 8.97 -1.41 9.27
C VAL A 241 8.42 -1.19 7.86
N ALA A 242 7.82 -0.04 7.59
CA ALA A 242 7.33 0.32 6.27
C ALA A 242 8.47 0.43 5.24
N THR A 243 9.64 0.97 5.61
CA THR A 243 10.83 1.00 4.73
C THR A 243 11.24 -0.41 4.33
N GLY A 244 11.31 -1.35 5.28
CA GLY A 244 11.64 -2.75 4.98
C GLY A 244 10.62 -3.42 4.05
N LEU A 245 9.32 -3.22 4.30
CA LEU A 245 8.25 -3.73 3.45
C LEU A 245 8.29 -3.16 2.03
N LEU A 246 8.56 -1.86 1.87
CA LEU A 246 8.67 -1.23 0.55
C LEU A 246 9.85 -1.77 -0.25
N PHE A 247 10.98 -2.02 0.39
CA PHE A 247 12.14 -2.65 -0.26
C PHE A 247 11.84 -4.11 -0.66
N ILE A 248 11.07 -4.85 0.13
CA ILE A 248 10.64 -6.21 -0.20
C ILE A 248 9.67 -6.22 -1.40
N LEU A 249 8.72 -5.29 -1.45
CA LEU A 249 7.70 -5.21 -2.51
C LEU A 249 8.27 -4.67 -3.83
N MET A 250 9.03 -3.58 -3.77
CA MET A 250 9.55 -2.89 -4.96
C MET A 250 10.87 -3.48 -5.46
N GLN A 251 11.60 -4.22 -4.60
CA GLN A 251 12.90 -4.82 -4.89
C GLN A 251 13.84 -3.88 -5.67
N PRO A 252 14.11 -2.67 -5.13
CA PRO A 252 14.88 -1.69 -5.87
C PRO A 252 16.29 -2.26 -6.14
N PRO A 253 16.77 -2.22 -7.40
CA PRO A 253 18.14 -2.60 -7.70
C PRO A 253 19.10 -1.65 -6.98
N ILE A 254 20.01 -2.22 -6.19
CA ILE A 254 21.02 -1.48 -5.44
C ILE A 254 22.17 -1.15 -6.40
N PRO A 255 22.66 0.11 -6.43
CA PRO A 255 23.77 0.48 -7.31
C PRO A 255 25.02 -0.36 -6.99
N LEU A 256 25.79 -0.74 -8.02
CA LEU A 256 26.96 -1.60 -7.89
C LEU A 256 28.00 -1.10 -6.84
N SER A 257 28.09 0.22 -6.63
CA SER A 257 28.94 0.80 -5.57
C SER A 257 28.47 0.46 -4.14
N TRP A 258 27.18 0.21 -3.96
CA TRP A 258 26.54 -0.22 -2.72
C TRP A 258 26.26 -1.72 -2.71
N THR A 259 26.40 -2.41 -3.86
CA THR A 259 26.29 -3.87 -3.91
C THR A 259 27.38 -4.51 -3.06
N TYR A 260 26.93 -5.48 -2.28
CA TYR A 260 27.67 -5.97 -1.15
C TYR A 260 28.71 -7.02 -1.58
N ARG A 261 29.96 -6.83 -1.16
CA ARG A 261 31.09 -7.73 -1.41
C ARG A 261 31.08 -8.91 -0.42
N SER A 262 30.15 -9.85 -0.53
CA SER A 262 30.44 -11.23 -0.10
C SER A 262 30.59 -12.14 -1.30
N GLU A 263 31.59 -13.00 -1.23
CA GLU A 263 31.90 -13.96 -2.29
C GLU A 263 30.75 -14.95 -2.52
N ILE A 264 30.04 -15.33 -1.46
CA ILE A 264 28.87 -16.23 -1.51
C ILE A 264 27.71 -15.60 -2.31
N ILE A 265 27.38 -14.33 -2.03
CA ILE A 265 26.27 -13.63 -2.71
C ILE A 265 26.65 -13.29 -4.15
N ARG A 266 27.92 -12.97 -4.40
CA ARG A 266 28.43 -12.73 -5.75
C ARG A 266 28.40 -14.00 -6.61
N ALA A 267 28.88 -15.12 -6.07
CA ALA A 267 28.89 -16.41 -6.77
C ALA A 267 27.46 -16.88 -7.11
N ALA A 268 26.49 -16.65 -6.23
CA ALA A 268 25.09 -17.01 -6.47
C ALA A 268 24.38 -16.16 -7.55
N ARG A 269 24.90 -14.97 -7.87
CA ARG A 269 24.28 -14.04 -8.85
C ARG A 269 24.97 -14.01 -10.20
N GLN A 270 26.27 -14.25 -10.22
CA GLN A 270 27.06 -14.30 -11.43
C GLN A 270 27.38 -15.76 -11.73
N SER A 271 26.34 -16.58 -11.88
CA SER A 271 26.55 -17.90 -12.49
C SER A 271 27.07 -17.64 -13.91
N ALA A 272 28.18 -18.27 -14.28
CA ALA A 272 28.76 -18.10 -15.61
C ALA A 272 27.78 -18.52 -16.72
N ASP A 273 26.80 -19.35 -16.37
CA ASP A 273 25.74 -19.85 -17.23
C ASP A 273 24.70 -18.77 -17.57
N ASP A 274 24.26 -17.94 -16.62
CA ASP A 274 23.24 -16.91 -16.89
C ASP A 274 23.72 -15.85 -17.91
N ILE A 275 24.99 -15.46 -17.82
CA ILE A 275 25.60 -14.48 -18.73
C ILE A 275 25.82 -15.10 -20.12
N SER A 276 26.13 -16.40 -20.19
CA SER A 276 26.33 -17.10 -21.46
C SER A 276 25.02 -17.45 -22.18
N ILE A 277 23.94 -17.72 -21.44
CA ILE A 277 22.62 -18.08 -21.99
C ILE A 277 21.81 -16.83 -22.37
N TYR A 278 21.78 -15.79 -21.54
CA TYR A 278 20.90 -14.63 -21.72
C TYR A 278 21.61 -13.35 -22.18
N GLY A 279 22.94 -13.36 -22.26
CA GLY A 279 23.74 -12.19 -22.61
C GLY A 279 23.70 -11.07 -21.56
N PHE A 280 24.32 -9.93 -21.88
CA PHE A 280 24.22 -8.74 -21.03
C PHE A 280 22.81 -8.13 -21.14
N MET A 281 21.94 -8.40 -20.16
CA MET A 281 20.68 -7.69 -20.05
C MET A 281 20.95 -6.20 -19.83
N ALA A 282 20.45 -5.35 -20.74
CA ALA A 282 20.54 -3.90 -20.60
C ALA A 282 19.92 -3.47 -19.26
N SER A 283 20.72 -2.84 -18.40
CA SER A 283 20.29 -2.41 -17.07
C SER A 283 19.25 -1.30 -17.19
N LYS A 284 18.00 -1.57 -16.80
CA LYS A 284 17.01 -0.50 -16.60
C LYS A 284 17.56 0.52 -15.59
N PRO A 285 17.32 1.84 -15.79
CA PRO A 285 17.76 2.85 -14.84
C PRO A 285 17.16 2.57 -13.47
N THR A 286 18.02 2.45 -12.46
CA THR A 286 17.66 1.91 -11.14
C THR A 286 17.05 2.95 -10.20
N TRP A 287 17.34 4.23 -10.42
CA TRP A 287 17.01 5.36 -9.57
C TRP A 287 15.50 5.75 -9.46
N PRO A 288 14.60 5.49 -10.44
CA PRO A 288 13.19 5.89 -10.33
C PRO A 288 12.47 5.17 -9.17
N SER A 289 12.73 3.87 -8.99
CA SER A 289 12.17 3.08 -7.88
C SER A 289 12.49 3.66 -6.50
N TRP A 290 13.69 4.23 -6.33
CA TRP A 290 14.11 4.89 -5.10
C TRP A 290 13.33 6.17 -4.82
N LEU A 291 12.97 6.94 -5.86
CA LEU A 291 12.12 8.12 -5.71
C LEU A 291 10.70 7.75 -5.28
N LEU A 292 10.15 6.65 -5.81
CA LEU A 292 8.83 6.16 -5.40
C LEU A 292 8.85 5.73 -3.92
N ILE A 293 9.86 4.99 -3.50
CA ILE A 293 10.03 4.60 -2.09
C ILE A 293 10.14 5.84 -1.20
N LEU A 294 10.95 6.82 -1.60
CA LEU A 294 11.09 8.08 -0.87
C LEU A 294 9.74 8.82 -0.76
N ALA A 295 8.97 8.89 -1.85
CA ALA A 295 7.65 9.52 -1.88
C ALA A 295 6.67 8.84 -0.90
N ILE A 296 6.60 7.50 -0.90
CA ILE A 296 5.71 6.75 0.02
C ILE A 296 6.16 6.92 1.48
N LEU A 297 7.46 6.97 1.74
CA LEU A 297 7.98 7.19 3.10
C LEU A 297 7.72 8.60 3.61
N LEU A 298 7.86 9.61 2.75
CA LEU A 298 7.53 10.99 3.08
C LEU A 298 6.03 11.14 3.39
N THR A 299 5.14 10.52 2.62
CA THR A 299 3.69 10.55 2.89
C THR A 299 3.33 9.84 4.18
N LEU A 300 3.95 8.68 4.46
CA LEU A 300 3.73 7.98 5.72
C LEU A 300 4.28 8.78 6.91
N ALA A 301 5.43 9.45 6.76
CA ALA A 301 6.00 10.31 7.79
C ALA A 301 5.14 11.55 8.06
N ALA A 302 4.49 12.08 7.01
CA ALA A 302 3.50 13.15 7.11
C ALA A 302 2.23 12.70 7.83
N ALA A 303 1.64 11.58 7.41
CA ALA A 303 0.40 11.03 7.97
C ALA A 303 0.58 10.62 9.45
N THR A 304 1.72 10.02 9.78
CA THR A 304 2.06 9.68 11.17
C THR A 304 2.47 10.88 12.00
N SER A 305 2.56 12.09 11.41
CA SER A 305 3.03 13.34 12.03
C SER A 305 4.40 13.23 12.71
N VAL A 306 5.30 12.42 12.11
CA VAL A 306 6.74 12.48 12.42
C VAL A 306 7.30 13.81 11.94
N ILE A 307 6.83 14.24 10.76
CA ILE A 307 7.12 15.57 10.22
C ILE A 307 5.93 16.48 10.55
N PRO A 308 6.13 17.63 11.25
CA PRO A 308 5.04 18.50 11.72
C PRO A 308 4.44 19.40 10.60
N ILE A 309 4.00 18.79 9.49
CA ILE A 309 3.39 19.48 8.32
C ILE A 309 2.10 20.22 8.67
N LYS A 310 1.41 19.79 9.73
CA LYS A 310 0.18 20.43 10.21
C LYS A 310 0.43 21.86 10.73
N TYR A 311 1.60 22.12 11.32
CA TYR A 311 1.84 23.38 12.06
C TYR A 311 2.63 24.40 11.27
N ILE A 312 3.50 23.97 10.34
CA ILE A 312 4.42 24.85 9.61
C ILE A 312 4.05 24.86 8.12
N VAL A 313 3.61 26.02 7.61
CA VAL A 313 3.14 26.19 6.23
C VAL A 313 4.28 26.06 5.21
N GLU A 314 5.47 26.60 5.52
CA GLU A 314 6.64 26.51 4.64
C GLU A 314 7.08 25.06 4.43
N LEU A 315 7.12 24.30 5.52
CA LEU A 315 7.46 22.88 5.49
C LEU A 315 6.39 22.06 4.74
N ARG A 316 5.11 22.45 4.83
CA ARG A 316 4.03 21.87 4.03
C ARG A 316 4.21 22.12 2.53
N ALA A 317 4.57 23.35 2.15
CA ALA A 317 4.84 23.69 0.76
C ALA A 317 6.04 22.92 0.22
N PHE A 318 7.14 22.88 0.99
CA PHE A 318 8.34 22.12 0.63
C PHE A 318 8.03 20.63 0.47
N TYR A 319 7.26 20.05 1.40
CA TYR A 319 6.80 18.66 1.32
C TYR A 319 5.97 18.41 0.06
N ALA A 320 4.98 19.25 -0.24
CA ALA A 320 4.14 19.09 -1.42
C ALA A 320 4.95 19.15 -2.72
N ILE A 321 5.89 20.10 -2.83
CA ILE A 321 6.78 20.23 -3.98
C ILE A 321 7.70 19.01 -4.09
N ALA A 322 8.34 18.59 -3.00
CA ALA A 322 9.23 17.42 -3.00
C ALA A 322 8.50 16.14 -3.41
N MET A 323 7.27 15.94 -2.93
CA MET A 323 6.40 14.83 -3.32
C MET A 323 6.02 14.86 -4.80
N GLY A 324 5.65 16.03 -5.31
CA GLY A 324 5.29 16.21 -6.72
C GLY A 324 6.46 15.98 -7.65
N ILE A 325 7.66 16.45 -7.29
CA ILE A 325 8.89 16.21 -8.05
C ILE A 325 9.23 14.72 -8.04
N ALA A 326 9.23 14.06 -6.87
CA ALA A 326 9.58 12.64 -6.77
C ALA A 326 8.64 11.75 -7.62
N LEU A 327 7.32 11.98 -7.54
CA LEU A 327 6.33 11.25 -8.33
C LEU A 327 6.37 11.61 -9.82
N GLY A 328 6.50 12.90 -10.15
CA GLY A 328 6.57 13.37 -11.54
C GLY A 328 7.79 12.83 -12.25
N VAL A 329 8.95 12.86 -11.59
CA VAL A 329 10.18 12.32 -12.16
C VAL A 329 10.08 10.80 -12.29
N TYR A 330 9.54 10.09 -11.30
CA TYR A 330 9.28 8.64 -11.40
C TYR A 330 8.40 8.28 -12.60
N ILE A 331 7.24 8.92 -12.74
CA ILE A 331 6.31 8.67 -13.85
C ILE A 331 6.97 8.98 -15.20
N SER A 332 7.70 10.09 -15.28
CA SER A 332 8.40 10.49 -16.50
C SER A 332 9.49 9.49 -16.92
N ALA A 333 10.24 8.94 -15.96
CA ALA A 333 11.34 8.02 -16.24
C ALA A 333 10.85 6.59 -16.58
N GLU A 334 9.77 6.13 -15.94
CA GLU A 334 9.27 4.76 -16.12
C GLU A 334 8.36 4.64 -17.36
N PHE A 335 7.49 5.62 -17.60
CA PHE A 335 6.44 5.51 -18.62
C PHE A 335 6.71 6.35 -19.89
N PHE A 336 7.51 7.41 -19.80
CA PHE A 336 7.72 8.35 -20.91
C PHE A 336 9.19 8.44 -21.31
N LEU A 337 9.72 7.48 -22.06
CA LEU A 337 11.10 7.58 -22.54
C LEU A 337 11.23 8.69 -23.62
N GLN A 338 12.30 9.49 -23.54
CA GLN A 338 12.86 10.30 -24.64
C GLN A 338 12.26 11.69 -25.00
N ALA A 339 11.59 12.42 -24.09
CA ALA A 339 11.22 13.82 -24.35
C ALA A 339 11.39 14.75 -23.12
N ALA A 340 12.48 15.53 -23.09
CA ALA A 340 12.81 16.41 -21.96
C ALA A 340 11.73 17.48 -21.66
N VAL A 341 11.11 18.02 -22.71
CA VAL A 341 10.02 19.02 -22.55
C VAL A 341 8.77 18.37 -21.94
N LEU A 342 8.45 17.14 -22.33
CA LEU A 342 7.33 16.39 -21.78
C LEU A 342 7.59 16.02 -20.31
N HIS A 343 8.82 15.63 -19.97
CA HIS A 343 9.24 15.38 -18.58
C HIS A 343 9.02 16.61 -17.70
N ALA A 344 9.46 17.78 -18.15
CA ALA A 344 9.25 19.03 -17.41
C ALA A 344 7.76 19.31 -17.18
N LEU A 345 6.92 19.13 -18.20
CA LEU A 345 5.48 19.35 -18.07
C LEU A 345 4.82 18.35 -17.12
N ILE A 346 5.16 17.06 -17.20
CA ILE A 346 4.63 16.03 -16.28
C ILE A 346 5.08 16.30 -14.83
N VAL A 347 6.32 16.75 -14.63
CA VAL A 347 6.78 17.14 -13.30
C VAL A 347 5.98 18.33 -12.78
N VAL A 348 5.74 19.36 -13.61
CA VAL A 348 4.93 20.51 -13.23
C VAL A 348 3.49 20.11 -12.89
N THR A 349 2.87 19.22 -13.67
CA THR A 349 1.50 18.75 -13.41
C THR A 349 1.42 17.98 -12.09
N MET A 350 2.39 17.10 -11.81
CA MET A 350 2.45 16.35 -10.57
C MET A 350 2.74 17.24 -9.36
N VAL A 351 3.55 18.30 -9.50
CA VAL A 351 3.74 19.33 -8.46
C VAL A 351 2.47 20.14 -8.22
N CYS A 352 1.75 20.52 -9.27
CA CYS A 352 0.47 21.23 -9.11
C CYS A 352 -0.57 20.34 -8.42
N ALA A 353 -0.65 19.06 -8.81
CA ALA A 353 -1.55 18.09 -8.19
C ALA A 353 -1.19 17.82 -6.72
N SER A 354 0.08 17.58 -6.39
CA SER A 354 0.51 17.36 -5.00
C SER A 354 0.31 18.61 -4.13
N PHE A 355 0.59 19.80 -4.67
CA PHE A 355 0.32 21.06 -3.99
C PHE A 355 -1.17 21.23 -3.74
N PHE A 356 -2.02 20.90 -4.72
CA PHE A 356 -3.46 20.99 -4.57
C PHE A 356 -3.94 20.10 -3.41
N VAL A 357 -3.60 18.81 -3.48
CA VAL A 357 -4.00 17.77 -2.50
C VAL A 357 -3.51 18.07 -1.08
N VAL A 358 -2.26 18.49 -0.92
CA VAL A 358 -1.72 18.75 0.43
C VAL A 358 -2.39 19.97 1.07
N PHE A 359 -2.72 21.00 0.29
CA PHE A 359 -3.34 22.23 0.80
C PHE A 359 -4.88 22.18 0.88
N THR A 360 -5.54 21.21 0.23
CA THR A 360 -6.94 20.84 0.49
C THR A 360 -7.07 20.15 1.84
N HIS A 361 -6.30 19.09 2.10
CA HIS A 361 -6.35 18.35 3.37
C HIS A 361 -5.85 19.18 4.57
N PHE A 362 -4.87 20.06 4.35
CA PHE A 362 -4.41 21.00 5.37
C PHE A 362 -4.55 22.45 4.86
N PRO A 363 -5.70 23.13 5.13
CA PRO A 363 -5.90 24.49 4.67
C PRO A 363 -4.98 25.50 5.37
N SER A 364 -4.69 26.60 4.70
CA SER A 364 -3.94 27.77 5.18
C SER A 364 -4.68 29.05 4.81
N ALA A 365 -4.42 30.16 5.50
CA ALA A 365 -5.07 31.44 5.20
C ALA A 365 -4.81 31.95 3.76
N SER A 366 -3.71 31.53 3.13
CA SER A 366 -3.39 31.83 1.73
C SER A 366 -3.91 30.81 0.73
N SER A 367 -4.28 29.58 1.17
CA SER A 367 -4.64 28.51 0.24
C SER A 367 -5.98 28.78 -0.44
N THR A 368 -6.95 29.38 0.26
CA THR A 368 -8.30 29.64 -0.26
C THR A 368 -8.33 30.56 -1.48
N LYS A 369 -7.31 31.42 -1.66
CA LYS A 369 -7.18 32.28 -2.84
C LYS A 369 -6.37 31.65 -3.96
N LEU A 370 -5.31 30.90 -3.63
CA LEU A 370 -4.33 30.40 -4.60
C LEU A 370 -4.76 29.06 -5.22
N LEU A 371 -5.50 28.24 -4.48
CA LEU A 371 -5.85 26.87 -4.85
C LEU A 371 -6.74 26.77 -6.11
N PRO A 372 -7.75 27.64 -6.32
CA PRO A 372 -8.49 27.66 -7.59
C PRO A 372 -7.61 27.99 -8.80
N TRP A 373 -6.62 28.87 -8.64
CA TRP A 373 -5.68 29.20 -9.72
C TRP A 373 -4.73 28.04 -10.02
N VAL A 374 -4.27 27.30 -9.00
CA VAL A 374 -3.48 26.08 -9.19
C VAL A 374 -4.29 25.01 -9.93
N PHE A 375 -5.58 24.86 -9.60
CA PHE A 375 -6.45 23.95 -10.34
C PHE A 375 -6.68 24.40 -11.79
N ALA A 376 -6.91 25.70 -12.02
CA ALA A 376 -7.02 26.23 -13.38
C ALA A 376 -5.76 25.99 -14.20
N LEU A 377 -4.57 26.15 -13.60
CA LEU A 377 -3.29 25.82 -14.22
C LEU A 377 -3.20 24.32 -14.56
N LEU A 378 -3.61 23.43 -13.64
CA LEU A 378 -3.63 21.98 -13.89
C LEU A 378 -4.55 21.61 -15.06
N VAL A 379 -5.74 22.21 -15.13
CA VAL A 379 -6.68 22.01 -16.24
C VAL A 379 -6.12 22.56 -17.55
N ALA A 380 -5.42 23.69 -17.53
CA ALA A 380 -4.77 24.27 -18.72
C ALA A 380 -3.56 23.45 -19.21
N LEU A 381 -2.83 22.80 -18.31
CA LEU A 381 -1.70 21.94 -18.66
C LEU A 381 -2.13 20.69 -19.43
N PHE A 382 -3.33 20.17 -19.18
CA PHE A 382 -3.85 18.98 -19.86
C PHE A 382 -3.81 19.06 -21.40
N PRO A 383 -4.51 19.99 -22.07
CA PRO A 383 -4.50 20.09 -23.53
C PRO A 383 -3.11 20.43 -24.08
N VAL A 384 -2.31 21.22 -23.35
CA VAL A 384 -0.94 21.56 -23.73
C VAL A 384 -0.05 20.31 -23.77
N THR A 385 -0.10 19.48 -22.73
CA THR A 385 0.67 18.24 -22.68
C THR A 385 0.24 17.24 -23.74
N TYR A 386 -1.05 17.09 -23.97
CA TYR A 386 -1.61 16.17 -24.96
C TYR A 386 -1.22 16.54 -26.40
N LEU A 387 -1.29 17.84 -26.76
CA LEU A 387 -0.91 18.31 -28.09
C LEU A 387 0.61 18.27 -28.33
N LEU A 388 1.39 18.63 -27.31
CA LEU A 388 2.85 18.72 -27.42
C LEU A 388 3.51 17.34 -27.52
N GLU A 389 2.98 16.34 -26.83
CA GLU A 389 3.36 14.94 -27.01
C GLU A 389 3.18 14.49 -28.46
N GLY A 390 2.09 14.94 -29.09
CA GLY A 390 1.84 14.71 -30.50
C GLY A 390 2.86 15.34 -31.43
N GLN A 391 3.22 16.60 -31.22
CA GLN A 391 4.10 17.32 -32.14
C GLN A 391 5.59 16.96 -31.98
N VAL A 392 6.08 16.73 -30.76
CA VAL A 392 7.51 16.52 -30.51
C VAL A 392 8.00 15.21 -31.14
N ARG A 393 7.22 14.13 -31.09
CA ARG A 393 7.59 12.84 -31.71
C ARG A 393 7.42 12.85 -33.24
N ILE A 394 6.45 13.59 -33.77
CA ILE A 394 6.29 13.77 -35.22
C ILE A 394 7.46 14.59 -35.79
N LYS A 395 7.95 15.60 -35.05
CA LYS A 395 9.07 16.44 -35.49
C LYS A 395 10.43 15.73 -35.40
N SER A 396 10.68 14.93 -34.35
CA SER A 396 11.89 14.09 -34.29
C SER A 396 11.95 13.09 -35.44
N PHE A 397 10.79 12.56 -35.84
CA PHE A 397 10.65 11.67 -36.98
C PHE A 397 10.92 12.37 -38.34
N LEU A 398 10.40 13.59 -38.55
CA LEU A 398 10.71 14.36 -39.76
C LEU A 398 12.20 14.74 -39.88
N ALA A 399 12.92 14.84 -38.75
CA ALA A 399 14.35 15.10 -38.73
C ALA A 399 15.20 13.84 -38.98
N GLU A 400 14.71 12.64 -38.66
CA GLU A 400 15.40 11.36 -38.91
C GLU A 400 15.13 10.77 -40.31
N ASN A 401 14.04 11.19 -40.98
CA ASN A 401 13.65 10.72 -42.32
C ASN A 401 14.47 11.30 -43.50
N GLU A 402 15.54 12.05 -43.26
CA GLU A 402 16.44 12.51 -44.35
C GLU A 402 17.37 11.39 -44.87
N PHE A 403 17.42 10.22 -44.24
CA PHE A 403 18.20 9.06 -44.70
C PHE A 403 17.30 7.85 -44.92
N GLY A 404 16.88 7.66 -46.18
CA GLY A 404 15.91 6.64 -46.57
C GLY A 404 16.43 5.20 -46.50
N ASP A 405 15.61 4.28 -46.00
CA ASP A 405 15.76 2.84 -46.24
C ASP A 405 14.44 2.06 -46.09
N THR A 406 14.28 1.01 -46.91
CA THR A 406 13.08 0.19 -47.16
C THR A 406 12.52 -0.62 -45.97
N GLY A 407 13.11 -0.53 -44.77
CA GLY A 407 12.55 -1.04 -43.51
C GLY A 407 11.66 -0.04 -42.74
N GLU A 408 11.25 1.03 -43.42
CA GLU A 408 10.61 2.22 -42.85
C GLU A 408 9.15 2.04 -42.41
N GLU A 409 8.35 1.17 -43.05
CA GLU A 409 6.90 1.08 -42.78
C GLU A 409 6.59 0.42 -41.44
N ASP A 410 7.30 -0.65 -41.07
CA ASP A 410 7.15 -1.31 -39.77
C ASP A 410 7.68 -0.42 -38.62
N ARG A 411 8.74 0.35 -38.88
CA ARG A 411 9.24 1.37 -37.93
C ARG A 411 8.27 2.54 -37.78
N LYS A 412 7.60 2.96 -38.85
CA LYS A 412 6.52 3.97 -38.83
C LYS A 412 5.32 3.48 -38.03
N LEU A 413 4.90 2.23 -38.23
CA LEU A 413 3.78 1.65 -37.51
C LEU A 413 4.08 1.48 -36.01
N THR A 414 5.26 0.93 -35.66
CA THR A 414 5.67 0.72 -34.26
C THR A 414 5.84 2.03 -33.49
N THR A 415 6.32 3.10 -34.15
CA THR A 415 6.45 4.42 -33.53
C THR A 415 5.11 5.14 -33.39
N LEU A 416 4.20 5.01 -34.37
CA LEU A 416 2.83 5.53 -34.26
C LEU A 416 2.06 4.85 -33.11
N LEU A 417 2.18 3.52 -32.99
CA LEU A 417 1.62 2.77 -31.86
C LEU A 417 2.23 3.20 -30.52
N ALA A 418 3.53 3.52 -30.49
CA ALA A 418 4.16 4.05 -29.28
C ALA A 418 3.67 5.46 -28.91
N VAL A 419 3.39 6.32 -29.90
CA VAL A 419 2.80 7.66 -29.67
C VAL A 419 1.36 7.55 -29.16
N GLU A 420 0.56 6.67 -29.74
CA GLU A 420 -0.81 6.43 -29.31
C GLU A 420 -0.88 5.79 -27.91
N GLY A 421 0.02 4.85 -27.62
CA GLY A 421 0.22 4.28 -26.29
C GLY A 421 0.60 5.36 -25.25
N ALA A 422 1.47 6.30 -25.61
CA ALA A 422 1.87 7.37 -24.72
C ALA A 422 0.73 8.38 -24.46
N ARG A 423 -0.02 8.79 -25.51
CA ARG A 423 -1.21 9.66 -25.37
C ARG A 423 -2.31 9.03 -24.51
N THR A 424 -2.56 7.74 -24.69
CA THR A 424 -3.54 7.02 -23.86
C THR A 424 -3.06 6.91 -22.41
N SER A 425 -1.77 6.70 -22.17
CA SER A 425 -1.20 6.73 -20.82
C SER A 425 -1.30 8.11 -20.15
N LEU A 426 -1.11 9.19 -20.92
CA LEU A 426 -1.26 10.57 -20.43
C LEU A 426 -2.72 10.89 -20.09
N LEU A 427 -3.67 10.48 -20.93
CA LEU A 427 -5.10 10.56 -20.62
C LEU A 427 -5.42 9.81 -19.32
N GLY A 428 -4.88 8.60 -19.14
CA GLY A 428 -5.02 7.82 -17.91
C GLY A 428 -4.49 8.54 -16.67
N LEU A 429 -3.31 9.18 -16.77
CA LEU A 429 -2.71 9.95 -15.69
C LEU A 429 -3.59 11.12 -15.25
N TYR A 430 -4.07 11.94 -16.20
CA TYR A 430 -4.94 13.07 -15.87
C TYR A 430 -6.31 12.63 -15.34
N ALA A 431 -6.88 11.55 -15.87
CA ALA A 431 -8.10 10.96 -15.30
C ALA A 431 -7.91 10.58 -13.83
N ALA A 432 -6.80 9.91 -13.49
CA ALA A 432 -6.48 9.55 -12.11
C ALA A 432 -6.30 10.78 -11.20
N ILE A 433 -5.61 11.82 -11.68
CA ILE A 433 -5.42 13.07 -10.92
C ILE A 433 -6.76 13.77 -10.66
N PHE A 434 -7.61 13.93 -11.68
CA PHE A 434 -8.92 14.57 -11.51
C PHE A 434 -9.86 13.74 -10.63
N MET A 435 -9.80 12.41 -10.72
CA MET A 435 -10.55 11.53 -9.84
C MET A 435 -10.12 11.68 -8.37
N LEU A 436 -8.82 11.75 -8.12
CA LEU A 436 -8.27 11.95 -6.78
C LEU A 436 -8.71 13.30 -6.20
N ILE A 437 -8.61 14.38 -6.98
CA ILE A 437 -9.06 15.73 -6.58
C ILE A 437 -10.56 15.74 -6.28
N ALA A 438 -11.38 15.13 -7.13
CA ALA A 438 -12.82 15.05 -6.93
C ALA A 438 -13.19 14.30 -5.64
N LEU A 439 -12.55 13.16 -5.38
CA LEU A 439 -12.76 12.37 -4.18
C LEU A 439 -12.36 13.12 -2.92
N GLU A 440 -11.22 13.81 -2.96
CA GLU A 440 -10.71 14.57 -1.82
C GLU A 440 -11.62 15.75 -1.46
N ILE A 441 -12.00 16.55 -2.45
CA ILE A 441 -12.93 17.67 -2.25
C ILE A 441 -14.23 17.16 -1.64
N LYS A 442 -14.76 16.05 -2.14
CA LYS A 442 -16.01 15.47 -1.62
C LYS A 442 -15.85 14.96 -0.20
N TYR A 443 -14.71 14.34 0.12
CA TYR A 443 -14.40 13.89 1.48
C TYR A 443 -14.33 15.08 2.45
N GLU A 444 -13.64 16.15 2.08
CA GLU A 444 -13.51 17.35 2.93
C GLU A 444 -14.83 18.13 3.05
N LEU A 445 -15.62 18.23 1.99
CA LEU A 445 -16.95 18.84 2.09
C LEU A 445 -17.85 18.03 3.03
N ALA A 446 -17.80 16.69 2.96
CA ALA A 446 -18.56 15.82 3.84
C ALA A 446 -18.09 15.92 5.31
N SER A 447 -16.78 16.05 5.55
CA SER A 447 -16.20 16.23 6.90
C SER A 447 -16.68 17.57 7.50
N LEU A 448 -16.60 18.66 6.75
CA LEU A 448 -17.04 20.00 7.17
C LEU A 448 -18.54 20.08 7.47
N ILE A 449 -19.39 19.44 6.65
CA ILE A 449 -20.84 19.37 6.89
C ILE A 449 -21.15 18.59 8.17
N ARG A 450 -20.41 17.50 8.43
CA ARG A 450 -20.56 16.71 9.65
C ARG A 450 -20.18 17.52 10.89
N GLU A 451 -19.06 18.24 10.87
CA GLU A 451 -18.66 19.09 12.00
C GLU A 451 -19.70 20.18 12.29
N LYS A 452 -20.21 20.85 11.24
CA LYS A 452 -21.26 21.88 11.37
C LYS A 452 -22.58 21.34 11.94
N SER A 453 -22.94 20.08 11.66
CA SER A 453 -24.16 19.49 12.20
C SER A 453 -24.03 19.16 13.69
N PHE A 454 -22.85 18.71 14.14
CA PHE A 454 -22.55 18.52 15.56
C PHE A 454 -22.56 19.84 16.35
N ASP A 455 -21.99 20.91 15.81
CA ASP A 455 -22.00 22.23 16.46
C ASP A 455 -23.42 22.80 16.61
N LYS A 456 -24.29 22.62 15.60
CA LYS A 456 -25.71 22.99 15.70
C LYS A 456 -26.47 22.14 16.73
N GLY A 457 -26.10 20.87 16.90
CA GLY A 457 -26.68 19.98 17.91
C GLY A 457 -26.28 20.37 19.34
N ALA A 458 -25.01 20.75 19.56
CA ALA A 458 -24.50 21.16 20.87
C ALA A 458 -25.14 22.46 21.39
N ILE A 459 -25.48 23.40 20.50
CA ILE A 459 -26.14 24.66 20.88
C ILE A 459 -27.62 24.43 21.25
N ARG A 460 -28.30 23.48 20.61
CA ARG A 460 -29.71 23.14 20.94
C ARG A 460 -29.86 22.34 22.23
N HIS A 461 -28.86 21.55 22.62
CA HIS A 461 -28.94 20.74 23.84
C HIS A 461 -28.64 21.51 25.14
N ASN A 462 -28.09 22.73 25.05
CA ASN A 462 -27.76 23.58 26.20
C ASN A 462 -28.84 24.65 26.53
N GLN A 463 -30.01 24.62 25.89
CA GLN A 463 -31.12 25.54 26.18
C GLN A 463 -32.44 24.86 26.58
N SER A 464 -32.47 23.53 26.76
CA SER A 464 -33.68 22.78 27.09
C SER A 464 -33.56 21.97 28.39
N GLY A 465 -33.17 22.63 29.49
CA GLY A 465 -33.06 21.95 30.77
C GLY A 465 -32.76 22.85 31.96
N GLN A 466 -33.64 23.82 32.28
CA GLN A 466 -33.80 24.31 33.66
C GLN A 466 -34.99 25.28 33.79
N SER A 467 -36.09 24.79 34.37
CA SER A 467 -37.11 25.64 35.00
C SER A 467 -37.76 24.89 36.17
N ASN A 468 -37.34 25.24 37.39
CA ASN A 468 -38.18 25.55 38.57
C ASN A 468 -37.48 25.22 39.89
N SER A 469 -36.96 26.24 40.58
CA SER A 469 -37.36 26.57 41.96
C SER A 469 -36.62 27.81 42.50
N VAL A 470 -37.42 28.84 42.80
CA VAL A 470 -37.39 29.72 43.99
C VAL A 470 -36.15 30.58 44.31
N GLY A 471 -36.32 31.90 44.17
CA GLY A 471 -36.10 32.87 45.27
C GLY A 471 -34.80 33.70 45.31
N PHE A 472 -34.98 35.02 45.28
CA PHE A 472 -34.09 36.14 45.70
C PHE A 472 -33.19 36.86 44.64
N PRO A 473 -33.28 38.21 44.54
CA PRO A 473 -32.28 39.12 43.94
C PRO A 473 -31.46 39.85 45.06
N PRO A 474 -30.58 40.86 44.82
CA PRO A 474 -29.66 41.18 43.71
C PRO A 474 -28.21 41.58 44.19
N ARG A 475 -27.37 42.01 43.24
CA ARG A 475 -26.21 42.96 43.33
C ARG A 475 -24.77 42.45 43.64
N MET A 476 -23.92 42.71 42.62
CA MET A 476 -22.56 43.29 42.64
C MET A 476 -21.45 42.65 43.51
N ARG A 477 -20.41 42.09 42.86
CA ARG A 477 -19.07 42.73 42.76
C ARG A 477 -18.01 41.93 41.98
N PHE A 478 -17.24 42.72 41.22
CA PHE A 478 -15.86 42.59 40.75
C PHE A 478 -15.44 41.61 39.65
N MET A 479 -15.02 42.26 38.56
CA MET A 479 -13.99 41.90 37.57
C MET A 479 -13.01 40.81 38.00
N GLN A 480 -12.76 39.85 37.10
CA GLN A 480 -11.47 39.65 36.43
C GLN A 480 -11.38 38.22 35.84
N GLN A 481 -11.85 38.02 34.61
CA GLN A 481 -11.37 36.90 33.79
C GLN A 481 -11.38 37.20 32.28
N ARG A 482 -10.32 37.89 31.87
CA ARG A 482 -9.47 37.62 30.70
C ARG A 482 -10.09 36.78 29.55
N ARG A 483 -10.25 37.43 28.39
CA ARG A 483 -10.04 36.94 27.00
C ARG A 483 -10.23 35.43 26.72
N ALA A 484 -11.36 35.10 26.10
CA ALA A 484 -11.58 34.08 25.06
C ALA A 484 -13.07 34.25 24.69
N SER A 485 -13.55 34.42 23.46
CA SER A 485 -13.34 33.61 22.26
C SER A 485 -14.09 34.28 21.07
N SER A 486 -13.85 35.56 20.77
CA SER A 486 -14.50 36.22 19.61
C SER A 486 -13.88 35.88 18.25
N VAL A 487 -12.88 34.99 18.21
CA VAL A 487 -12.19 34.59 16.97
C VAL A 487 -12.92 33.45 16.25
N SER A 488 -13.71 32.61 16.95
CA SER A 488 -14.37 31.45 16.31
C SER A 488 -15.54 31.84 15.40
N SER A 489 -16.32 32.87 15.74
CA SER A 489 -17.49 33.27 14.94
C SER A 489 -17.13 33.99 13.63
N PHE A 490 -16.03 34.76 13.62
CA PHE A 490 -15.53 35.42 12.40
C PHE A 490 -14.82 34.43 11.47
N THR A 491 -14.16 33.41 12.01
CA THR A 491 -13.48 32.37 11.21
C THR A 491 -14.47 31.44 10.53
N ILE A 492 -15.60 31.10 11.15
CA ILE A 492 -16.62 30.21 10.57
C ILE A 492 -17.40 30.89 9.44
N LYS A 493 -17.76 32.18 9.57
CA LYS A 493 -18.39 32.95 8.48
C LYS A 493 -17.42 33.18 7.30
N ARG A 494 -16.14 33.36 7.61
CA ARG A 494 -15.08 33.51 6.61
C ARG A 494 -14.76 32.19 5.90
N MET A 495 -14.68 31.05 6.59
CA MET A 495 -14.55 29.71 5.98
C MET A 495 -15.78 29.31 5.14
N ALA A 496 -16.98 29.73 5.54
CA ALA A 496 -18.20 29.52 4.74
C ALA A 496 -18.21 30.34 3.43
N ALA A 497 -17.56 31.51 3.41
CA ALA A 497 -17.36 32.30 2.19
C ALA A 497 -16.11 31.86 1.40
N GLU A 498 -15.07 31.36 2.08
CA GLU A 498 -13.79 30.93 1.49
C GLU A 498 -13.81 29.47 1.00
N GLY A 499 -14.88 28.71 1.25
CA GLY A 499 -15.09 27.35 0.75
C GLY A 499 -16.01 27.26 -0.48
N ALA A 500 -16.54 28.38 -0.99
CA ALA A 500 -17.49 28.41 -2.11
C ALA A 500 -16.91 27.89 -3.44
N TRP A 501 -15.59 27.93 -3.62
CA TRP A 501 -14.92 27.42 -4.82
C TRP A 501 -14.77 25.89 -4.81
N MET A 502 -14.77 25.25 -3.62
CA MET A 502 -14.46 23.83 -3.48
C MET A 502 -15.41 22.95 -4.28
N PRO A 503 -16.74 23.11 -4.21
CA PRO A 503 -17.62 22.19 -4.88
C PRO A 503 -17.72 22.46 -6.39
N ALA A 504 -17.52 23.71 -6.84
CA ALA A 504 -17.31 24.05 -8.25
C ALA A 504 -16.07 23.37 -8.85
N VAL A 505 -14.92 23.44 -8.17
CA VAL A 505 -13.68 22.75 -8.60
C VAL A 505 -13.87 21.23 -8.61
N GLY A 506 -14.52 20.67 -7.58
CA GLY A 506 -14.86 19.25 -7.55
C GLY A 506 -15.75 18.83 -8.72
N ASN A 507 -16.77 19.62 -9.05
CA ASN A 507 -17.65 19.36 -10.18
C ASN A 507 -16.89 19.36 -11.51
N VAL A 508 -16.07 20.38 -11.76
CA VAL A 508 -15.23 20.45 -12.97
C VAL A 508 -14.30 19.24 -13.04
N ALA A 509 -13.64 18.87 -11.93
CA ALA A 509 -12.78 17.69 -11.88
C ALA A 509 -13.54 16.38 -12.20
N THR A 510 -14.74 16.20 -11.66
CA THR A 510 -15.56 14.99 -11.94
C THR A 510 -15.99 14.91 -13.40
N VAL A 511 -16.41 16.03 -14.00
CA VAL A 511 -16.83 16.08 -15.41
C VAL A 511 -15.64 15.83 -16.33
N MET A 512 -14.49 16.46 -16.06
CA MET A 512 -13.25 16.23 -16.82
C MET A 512 -12.76 14.78 -16.70
N CYS A 513 -12.75 14.22 -15.49
CA CYS A 513 -12.42 12.81 -15.26
C CYS A 513 -13.33 11.89 -16.09
N PHE A 514 -14.65 12.11 -16.02
CA PHE A 514 -15.61 11.30 -16.75
C PHE A 514 -15.43 11.43 -18.28
N ALA A 515 -15.23 12.64 -18.80
CA ALA A 515 -14.98 12.88 -20.21
C ALA A 515 -13.70 12.18 -20.71
N ILE A 516 -12.60 12.28 -19.95
CA ILE A 516 -11.34 11.61 -20.29
C ILE A 516 -11.51 10.09 -20.25
N CYS A 517 -12.22 9.55 -19.26
CA CYS A 517 -12.52 8.11 -19.21
C CYS A 517 -13.38 7.63 -20.39
N LEU A 518 -14.30 8.45 -20.91
CA LEU A 518 -15.03 8.14 -22.14
C LEU A 518 -14.10 8.11 -23.36
N ILE A 519 -13.18 9.07 -23.48
CA ILE A 519 -12.18 9.08 -24.56
C ILE A 519 -11.28 7.83 -24.48
N LEU A 520 -10.84 7.46 -23.27
CA LEU A 520 -10.08 6.22 -23.04
C LEU A 520 -10.90 4.98 -23.40
N ASN A 521 -12.21 4.95 -23.12
CA ASN A 521 -13.07 3.84 -23.48
C ASN A 521 -13.14 3.64 -25.00
N VAL A 522 -13.23 4.73 -25.75
CA VAL A 522 -13.22 4.70 -27.22
C VAL A 522 -11.88 4.16 -27.73
N ASN A 523 -10.76 4.66 -27.21
CA ASN A 523 -9.42 4.28 -27.70
C ASN A 523 -8.98 2.87 -27.28
N LEU A 524 -9.30 2.40 -26.07
CA LEU A 524 -8.81 1.12 -25.55
C LEU A 524 -9.76 -0.06 -25.83
N THR A 525 -11.07 0.18 -25.84
CA THR A 525 -12.07 -0.90 -25.98
C THR A 525 -12.93 -0.78 -27.25
N GLY A 526 -12.64 0.20 -28.11
CA GLY A 526 -13.47 0.49 -29.27
C GLY A 526 -14.85 1.04 -28.91
N GLY A 527 -15.01 1.62 -27.70
CA GLY A 527 -16.28 2.20 -27.25
C GLY A 527 -17.27 1.17 -26.69
N SER A 528 -16.79 0.17 -25.95
CA SER A 528 -17.63 -0.88 -25.36
C SER A 528 -18.82 -0.32 -24.59
N ASN A 529 -20.01 -0.87 -24.87
CA ASN A 529 -21.26 -0.47 -24.23
C ASN A 529 -21.37 -0.92 -22.77
N GLN A 530 -20.55 -1.89 -22.35
CA GLN A 530 -20.55 -2.38 -20.96
C GLN A 530 -19.78 -1.42 -20.05
N ALA A 531 -18.77 -0.73 -20.58
CA ALA A 531 -17.92 0.17 -19.82
C ALA A 531 -18.69 1.38 -19.24
N ILE A 532 -19.74 1.86 -19.90
CA ILE A 532 -20.53 3.00 -19.41
C ILE A 532 -21.16 2.72 -18.04
N PHE A 533 -21.53 1.47 -17.75
CA PHE A 533 -22.09 1.10 -16.44
C PHE A 533 -21.05 1.18 -15.32
N PHE A 534 -19.77 1.02 -15.64
CA PHE A 534 -18.66 1.20 -14.70
C PHE A 534 -18.20 2.66 -14.59
N LEU A 535 -18.31 3.44 -15.68
CA LEU A 535 -17.89 4.84 -15.72
C LEU A 535 -18.93 5.82 -15.17
N ALA A 536 -20.22 5.60 -15.42
CA ALA A 536 -21.29 6.51 -15.00
C ALA A 536 -21.36 6.75 -13.47
N PRO A 537 -21.05 5.77 -12.59
CA PRO A 537 -20.97 6.01 -11.15
C PRO A 537 -19.96 7.08 -10.72
N ILE A 538 -18.97 7.45 -11.55
CA ILE A 538 -18.05 8.58 -11.27
C ILE A 538 -18.84 9.88 -11.08
N LEU A 539 -19.95 10.06 -11.79
CA LEU A 539 -20.80 11.25 -11.67
C LEU A 539 -21.52 11.34 -10.31
N LEU A 540 -21.54 10.27 -9.51
CA LEU A 540 -22.00 10.37 -8.12
C LEU A 540 -21.10 11.27 -7.28
N LEU A 541 -19.87 11.54 -7.72
CA LEU A 541 -18.94 12.45 -7.06
C LEU A 541 -19.29 13.93 -7.28
N LEU A 542 -20.25 14.26 -8.16
CA LEU A 542 -20.74 15.63 -8.31
C LEU A 542 -21.24 16.17 -6.96
N ASN A 543 -20.71 17.34 -6.61
CA ASN A 543 -21.10 18.14 -5.48
C ASN A 543 -22.36 18.96 -5.79
N GLN A 544 -23.15 19.17 -4.75
CA GLN A 544 -24.44 19.83 -4.83
C GLN A 544 -24.27 21.34 -4.69
N ASP A 545 -23.92 22.00 -5.79
CA ASP A 545 -23.84 23.45 -5.85
C ASP A 545 -24.98 24.04 -6.66
N SER A 546 -25.65 25.03 -6.06
CA SER A 546 -26.67 25.86 -6.71
C SER A 546 -26.12 26.65 -7.90
N ASP A 547 -24.81 26.87 -7.95
CA ASP A 547 -24.17 27.82 -8.85
C ASP A 547 -23.89 27.22 -10.23
N PHE A 548 -23.76 25.90 -10.34
CA PHE A 548 -23.50 25.22 -11.62
C PHE A 548 -24.79 24.72 -12.29
N VAL A 549 -25.74 24.20 -11.50
CA VAL A 549 -27.07 23.80 -11.97
C VAL A 549 -28.09 24.23 -10.92
N ALA A 550 -28.80 25.33 -11.22
CA ALA A 550 -29.89 25.81 -10.37
C ALA A 550 -30.93 24.70 -10.18
N GLY A 551 -31.00 24.14 -8.96
CA GLY A 551 -31.97 23.10 -8.60
C GLY A 551 -31.41 21.70 -8.36
N PHE A 552 -30.08 21.48 -8.45
CA PHE A 552 -29.44 20.22 -8.09
C PHE A 552 -29.17 20.13 -6.57
N GLY A 553 -29.94 19.31 -5.85
CA GLY A 553 -29.82 19.07 -4.41
C GLY A 553 -29.78 17.60 -4.02
N ASP A 554 -29.81 17.30 -2.72
CA ASP A 554 -29.68 15.93 -2.15
C ASP A 554 -30.60 14.88 -2.76
N LYS A 555 -31.78 15.31 -3.22
CA LYS A 555 -32.75 14.41 -3.84
C LYS A 555 -32.26 13.92 -5.21
N GLN A 556 -31.70 14.77 -6.07
CA GLN A 556 -31.36 14.39 -7.46
C GLN A 556 -30.01 13.69 -7.65
N ARG A 557 -29.41 13.13 -6.60
CA ARG A 557 -28.05 12.52 -6.66
C ARG A 557 -27.86 11.48 -7.76
N TYR A 558 -28.89 10.69 -8.09
CA TYR A 558 -28.82 9.63 -9.10
C TYR A 558 -29.16 10.08 -10.51
N PHE A 559 -29.64 11.32 -10.68
CA PHE A 559 -30.07 11.85 -11.98
C PHE A 559 -28.92 11.89 -13.01
N PRO A 560 -27.72 12.43 -12.70
CA PRO A 560 -26.65 12.52 -13.68
C PRO A 560 -26.23 11.13 -14.20
N VAL A 561 -26.19 10.13 -13.32
CA VAL A 561 -25.83 8.76 -13.69
C VAL A 561 -26.82 8.15 -14.68
N ALA A 562 -28.12 8.25 -14.39
CA ALA A 562 -29.17 7.66 -15.23
C ALA A 562 -29.28 8.35 -16.60
N VAL A 563 -29.16 9.68 -16.61
CA VAL A 563 -29.20 10.48 -17.84
C VAL A 563 -28.01 10.18 -18.72
N THR A 564 -26.80 10.13 -18.16
CA THR A 564 -25.59 9.90 -18.95
C THR A 564 -25.52 8.50 -19.55
N ILE A 565 -25.97 7.45 -18.84
CA ILE A 565 -26.10 6.10 -19.40
C ILE A 565 -27.08 6.10 -20.58
N SER A 566 -28.24 6.73 -20.41
CA SER A 566 -29.27 6.81 -21.45
C SER A 566 -28.75 7.56 -22.68
N ILE A 567 -28.15 8.74 -22.49
CA ILE A 567 -27.60 9.57 -23.58
C ILE A 567 -26.46 8.84 -24.31
N TYR A 568 -25.55 8.21 -23.57
CA TYR A 568 -24.43 7.48 -24.17
C TYR A 568 -24.92 6.34 -25.07
N LEU A 569 -25.86 5.51 -24.58
CA LEU A 569 -26.41 4.40 -25.37
C LEU A 569 -27.21 4.88 -26.57
N VAL A 570 -27.92 6.00 -26.47
CA VAL A 570 -28.63 6.62 -27.61
C VAL A 570 -27.63 7.12 -28.66
N LEU A 571 -26.63 7.91 -28.25
CA LEU A 571 -25.61 8.46 -29.17
C LEU A 571 -24.81 7.36 -29.86
N THR A 572 -24.40 6.34 -29.11
CA THR A 572 -23.67 5.19 -29.68
C THR A 572 -24.55 4.30 -30.56
N SER A 573 -25.87 4.24 -30.32
CA SER A 573 -26.81 3.56 -31.21
C SER A 573 -26.98 4.32 -32.52
N VAL A 574 -27.13 5.65 -32.45
CA VAL A 574 -27.21 6.51 -33.64
C VAL A 574 -25.91 6.43 -34.45
N TYR A 575 -24.76 6.48 -33.78
CA TYR A 575 -23.46 6.35 -34.43
C TYR A 575 -23.30 5.01 -35.14
N SER A 576 -23.69 3.88 -34.52
CA SER A 576 -23.62 2.57 -35.20
C SER A 576 -24.58 2.45 -36.36
N ILE A 577 -25.81 2.96 -36.24
CA ILE A 577 -26.75 2.98 -37.38
C ILE A 577 -26.15 3.80 -38.53
N TRP A 578 -25.50 4.93 -38.21
CA TRP A 578 -24.84 5.77 -39.21
C TRP A 578 -23.65 5.06 -39.87
N GLU A 579 -22.77 4.46 -39.08
CA GLU A 579 -21.58 3.72 -39.55
C GLU A 579 -21.96 2.54 -40.43
N ASP A 580 -22.94 1.73 -40.00
CA ASP A 580 -23.41 0.56 -40.74
C ASP A 580 -24.08 0.96 -42.06
N VAL A 581 -24.80 2.09 -42.11
CA VAL A 581 -25.42 2.60 -43.35
C VAL A 581 -24.40 3.19 -44.32
N TRP A 582 -23.33 3.80 -43.81
CA TRP A 582 -22.32 4.46 -44.63
C TRP A 582 -21.27 3.48 -45.19
N HIS A 583 -20.88 2.47 -44.40
CA HIS A 583 -19.94 1.42 -44.81
C HIS A 583 -20.63 0.17 -45.37
N GLY A 584 -21.94 0.03 -45.16
CA GLY A 584 -22.77 -0.99 -45.79
C GLY A 584 -22.95 -0.71 -47.28
N ASN A 585 -22.65 -1.71 -48.12
CA ASN A 585 -22.87 -1.60 -49.56
C ASN A 585 -24.35 -1.29 -49.83
N ALA A 586 -24.65 -0.10 -50.35
CA ALA A 586 -25.99 0.44 -50.53
C ALA A 586 -26.76 -0.28 -51.67
N GLY A 587 -27.16 -1.52 -51.45
CA GLY A 587 -28.04 -2.29 -52.33
C GLY A 587 -29.49 -2.29 -51.81
N TRP A 588 -30.44 -1.90 -52.65
CA TRP A 588 -31.88 -2.01 -52.41
C TRP A 588 -32.38 -3.43 -52.73
N GLY A 589 -31.77 -4.47 -52.15
CA GLY A 589 -32.08 -5.87 -52.44
C GLY A 589 -32.21 -6.71 -51.18
N ILE A 590 -33.29 -7.49 -51.09
CA ILE A 590 -33.64 -8.33 -49.92
C ILE A 590 -32.72 -9.55 -49.76
N ASP A 591 -31.93 -9.92 -50.78
CA ASP A 591 -31.26 -11.23 -50.80
C ASP A 591 -29.73 -11.23 -50.86
N ILE A 592 -29.03 -10.10 -50.65
CA ILE A 592 -27.56 -10.12 -50.47
C ILE A 592 -27.18 -9.15 -49.34
N GLY A 593 -26.82 -9.74 -48.20
CA GLY A 593 -26.69 -9.14 -46.88
C GLY A 593 -25.73 -7.95 -46.78
N GLY A 594 -26.32 -6.75 -46.79
CA GLY A 594 -25.70 -5.49 -46.36
C GLY A 594 -26.72 -4.60 -45.63
N PRO A 595 -26.30 -3.70 -44.72
CA PRO A 595 -27.20 -2.79 -44.01
C PRO A 595 -27.83 -1.75 -44.97
N GLY A 596 -29.05 -2.03 -45.45
CA GLY A 596 -29.80 -1.10 -46.31
C GLY A 596 -30.63 -0.06 -45.55
N TRP A 597 -31.32 0.83 -46.28
CA TRP A 597 -32.23 1.84 -45.71
C TRP A 597 -33.31 1.26 -44.78
N PHE A 598 -33.81 0.06 -45.07
CA PHE A 598 -34.78 -0.63 -44.22
C PHE A 598 -34.20 -0.95 -42.82
N PHE A 599 -32.93 -1.34 -42.74
CA PHE A 599 -32.24 -1.56 -41.47
C PHE A 599 -32.15 -0.26 -40.65
N ALA A 600 -31.84 0.86 -41.30
CA ALA A 600 -31.76 2.18 -40.66
C ALA A 600 -33.10 2.62 -40.10
N VAL A 601 -34.17 2.57 -40.91
CA VAL A 601 -35.52 2.99 -40.51
C VAL A 601 -36.07 2.08 -39.40
N LYS A 602 -35.87 0.76 -39.52
CA LYS A 602 -36.29 -0.21 -38.48
C LYS A 602 -35.62 0.10 -37.14
N ASN A 603 -34.29 0.20 -37.11
CA ASN A 603 -33.55 0.40 -35.85
C ASN A 603 -33.76 1.81 -35.28
N LEU A 604 -33.96 2.83 -36.11
CA LEU A 604 -34.29 4.19 -35.66
C LEU A 604 -35.70 4.25 -35.04
N ALA A 605 -36.69 3.59 -35.65
CA ALA A 605 -38.03 3.48 -35.08
C ALA A 605 -38.02 2.74 -33.74
N LEU A 606 -37.27 1.64 -33.63
CA LEU A 606 -37.10 0.89 -32.38
C LEU A 606 -36.35 1.70 -31.31
N LEU A 607 -35.40 2.57 -31.70
CA LEU A 607 -34.74 3.49 -30.77
C LEU A 607 -35.71 4.55 -30.22
N ILE A 608 -36.51 5.19 -31.08
CA ILE A 608 -37.52 6.18 -30.65
C ILE A 608 -38.51 5.56 -29.66
N LEU A 609 -38.87 4.30 -29.88
CA LEU A 609 -39.82 3.57 -29.03
C LEU A 609 -39.33 3.42 -27.58
N THR A 610 -38.01 3.47 -27.33
CA THR A 610 -37.43 3.41 -25.97
C THR A 610 -37.44 4.76 -25.24
N PHE A 611 -37.58 5.90 -25.93
CA PHE A 611 -37.46 7.22 -25.27
C PHE A 611 -38.49 7.51 -24.17
N PRO A 612 -39.79 7.14 -24.30
CA PRO A 612 -40.78 7.47 -23.28
C PRO A 612 -40.45 6.93 -21.89
N SER A 613 -39.92 5.70 -21.78
CA SER A 613 -39.57 5.08 -20.50
C SER A 613 -38.37 5.79 -19.84
N HIS A 614 -37.34 6.11 -20.60
CA HIS A 614 -36.16 6.84 -20.11
C HIS A 614 -36.47 8.28 -19.71
N ILE A 615 -37.31 9.00 -20.48
CA ILE A 615 -37.70 10.38 -20.18
C ILE A 615 -38.54 10.45 -18.90
N LEU A 616 -39.53 9.56 -18.75
CA LEU A 616 -40.37 9.51 -17.55
C LEU A 616 -39.55 9.17 -16.30
N PHE A 617 -38.63 8.21 -16.41
CA PHE A 617 -37.74 7.86 -15.30
C PHE A 617 -36.80 9.01 -14.93
N ASN A 618 -36.14 9.65 -15.90
CA ASN A 618 -35.25 10.79 -15.62
C ASN A 618 -36.02 11.97 -15.01
N ARG A 619 -37.25 12.23 -15.45
CA ARG A 619 -38.12 13.25 -14.85
C ARG A 619 -38.52 12.87 -13.42
N PHE A 620 -38.78 11.60 -13.16
CA PHE A 620 -39.07 11.07 -11.82
C PHE A 620 -37.88 11.24 -10.87
N VAL A 621 -36.67 10.85 -11.29
CA VAL A 621 -35.43 11.02 -10.51
C VAL A 621 -35.10 12.51 -10.31
N TRP A 622 -35.49 13.40 -11.23
CA TRP A 622 -35.29 14.84 -11.02
C TRP A 622 -36.26 15.45 -10.01
N THR A 623 -37.55 15.09 -10.09
CA THR A 623 -38.61 15.82 -9.36
C THR A 623 -38.97 15.13 -8.03
N TYR A 624 -38.74 13.81 -7.90
CA TYR A 624 -39.18 12.97 -6.79
C TYR A 624 -40.67 13.13 -6.42
N SER A 625 -41.47 13.71 -7.32
CA SER A 625 -42.90 13.92 -7.15
C SER A 625 -43.65 12.66 -7.59
N LYS A 626 -44.67 12.27 -6.83
CA LYS A 626 -45.56 11.17 -7.20
C LYS A 626 -46.19 11.44 -8.57
N THR A 627 -45.81 10.65 -9.57
CA THR A 627 -46.53 10.52 -10.85
C THR A 627 -47.61 9.46 -10.71
N THR A 628 -48.66 9.52 -11.54
CA THR A 628 -49.73 8.50 -11.55
C THR A 628 -49.16 7.11 -11.87
N ASP A 629 -49.51 6.10 -11.05
CA ASP A 629 -48.95 4.74 -11.14
C ASP A 629 -49.21 4.05 -12.49
N SER A 630 -50.18 4.53 -13.27
CA SER A 630 -50.52 4.03 -14.60
C SER A 630 -49.48 4.38 -15.68
N THR A 631 -48.76 5.49 -15.53
CA THR A 631 -47.81 5.98 -16.55
C THR A 631 -46.56 5.12 -16.71
N PRO A 632 -45.84 4.68 -15.66
CA PRO A 632 -44.70 3.77 -15.83
C PRO A 632 -45.15 2.38 -16.31
N LEU A 633 -46.34 1.92 -15.90
CA LEU A 633 -46.86 0.60 -16.28
C LEU A 633 -47.21 0.52 -17.78
N LEU A 634 -47.69 1.62 -18.36
CA LEU A 634 -48.02 1.73 -19.79
C LEU A 634 -46.77 1.75 -20.69
N THR A 635 -45.64 2.22 -20.17
CA THR A 635 -44.36 2.23 -20.92
C THR A 635 -43.60 0.91 -20.89
N LEU A 636 -43.95 -0.02 -20.00
CA LEU A 636 -43.32 -1.33 -19.89
C LEU A 636 -43.47 -2.20 -21.15
N PRO A 637 -44.67 -2.40 -21.73
CA PRO A 637 -44.82 -3.18 -22.96
C PRO A 637 -44.16 -2.51 -24.17
N LEU A 638 -44.00 -1.19 -24.15
CA LEU A 638 -43.37 -0.41 -25.23
C LEU A 638 -41.88 -0.74 -25.40
N ASN A 639 -41.21 -1.21 -24.34
CA ASN A 639 -39.80 -1.59 -24.36
C ASN A 639 -39.57 -3.05 -24.80
N LEU A 640 -40.62 -3.88 -24.98
CA LEU A 640 -40.46 -5.27 -25.43
C LEU A 640 -40.07 -5.41 -26.92
N PRO A 641 -40.66 -4.67 -27.88
CA PRO A 641 -40.26 -4.75 -29.28
C PRO A 641 -38.77 -4.40 -29.52
N PRO A 642 -38.20 -3.36 -28.89
CA PRO A 642 -36.75 -3.07 -28.99
C PRO A 642 -35.85 -4.19 -28.46
N ILE A 643 -36.30 -5.03 -27.51
CA ILE A 643 -35.51 -6.14 -26.97
C ILE A 643 -35.50 -7.34 -27.93
N VAL A 644 -36.64 -7.65 -28.54
CA VAL A 644 -36.83 -8.88 -29.34
C VAL A 644 -36.46 -8.66 -30.81
N ILE A 645 -36.80 -7.50 -31.38
CA ILE A 645 -36.77 -7.25 -32.83
C ILE A 645 -35.52 -6.50 -33.28
N SER A 646 -34.83 -5.78 -32.38
CA SER A 646 -33.67 -4.97 -32.78
C SER A 646 -32.47 -5.84 -33.12
N ASP A 647 -31.69 -5.40 -34.12
CA ASP A 647 -30.47 -6.09 -34.53
C ASP A 647 -29.24 -5.63 -33.70
N LEU A 648 -29.32 -4.41 -33.16
CA LEU A 648 -28.24 -3.80 -32.40
C LEU A 648 -28.36 -4.11 -30.90
N VAL A 649 -27.30 -4.69 -30.33
CA VAL A 649 -27.20 -4.98 -28.89
C VAL A 649 -27.44 -3.73 -28.03
N LYS A 650 -27.03 -2.54 -28.50
CA LYS A 650 -27.21 -1.25 -27.82
C LYS A 650 -28.68 -0.93 -27.57
N ILE A 651 -29.54 -1.16 -28.57
CA ILE A 651 -30.98 -0.92 -28.50
C ILE A 651 -31.65 -1.96 -27.59
N ARG A 652 -31.20 -3.22 -27.62
CA ARG A 652 -31.67 -4.27 -26.68
C ARG A 652 -31.37 -3.92 -25.23
N VAL A 653 -30.15 -3.45 -24.95
CA VAL A 653 -29.73 -3.01 -23.60
C VAL A 653 -30.55 -1.79 -23.17
N LEU A 654 -30.81 -0.84 -24.06
CA LEU A 654 -31.66 0.31 -23.78
C LEU A 654 -33.11 -0.10 -23.46
N GLY A 655 -33.69 -1.03 -24.23
CA GLY A 655 -35.01 -1.59 -23.94
C GLY A 655 -35.07 -2.31 -22.58
N LEU A 656 -34.06 -3.12 -22.24
CA LEU A 656 -33.95 -3.78 -20.93
C LEU A 656 -33.86 -2.76 -19.79
N LEU A 657 -33.05 -1.71 -19.95
CA LEU A 657 -32.96 -0.61 -18.98
C LEU A 657 -34.29 0.11 -18.83
N GLY A 658 -35.03 0.34 -19.93
CA GLY A 658 -36.37 0.92 -19.89
C GLY A 658 -37.34 0.12 -19.03
N ILE A 659 -37.32 -1.22 -19.10
CA ILE A 659 -38.13 -2.09 -18.22
C ILE A 659 -37.68 -1.93 -16.76
N ILE A 660 -36.38 -1.97 -16.49
CA ILE A 660 -35.83 -1.82 -15.13
C ILE A 660 -36.23 -0.46 -14.55
N TYR A 661 -36.15 0.61 -15.33
CA TYR A 661 -36.53 1.97 -14.93
C TYR A 661 -38.01 2.07 -14.60
N SER A 662 -38.90 1.53 -15.44
CA SER A 662 -40.35 1.52 -15.15
C SER A 662 -40.69 0.73 -13.89
N VAL A 663 -40.05 -0.43 -13.67
CA VAL A 663 -40.23 -1.26 -12.47
C VAL A 663 -39.67 -0.57 -11.22
N ALA A 664 -38.47 -0.01 -11.31
CA ALA A 664 -37.83 0.70 -10.20
C ALA A 664 -38.65 1.94 -9.79
N GLN A 665 -39.14 2.72 -10.76
CA GLN A 665 -40.03 3.85 -10.52
C GLN A 665 -41.29 3.42 -9.76
N TYR A 666 -41.93 2.31 -10.18
CA TYR A 666 -43.13 1.77 -9.54
C TYR A 666 -42.87 1.29 -8.09
N ILE A 667 -41.76 0.59 -7.84
CA ILE A 667 -41.43 0.11 -6.49
C ILE A 667 -41.12 1.29 -5.56
N ILE A 668 -40.33 2.26 -6.03
CA ILE A 668 -39.94 3.41 -5.22
C ILE A 668 -41.15 4.31 -4.93
N SER A 669 -42.02 4.57 -5.91
CA SER A 669 -43.25 5.36 -5.68
C SER A 669 -44.17 4.69 -4.66
N ARG A 670 -44.32 3.36 -4.74
CA ARG A 670 -45.11 2.57 -3.79
C ARG A 670 -44.53 2.57 -2.38
N GLN A 671 -43.20 2.42 -2.25
CA GLN A 671 -42.52 2.48 -0.94
C GLN A 671 -42.64 3.86 -0.29
N GLN A 672 -42.53 4.94 -1.08
CA GLN A 672 -42.74 6.30 -0.59
C GLN A 672 -44.18 6.51 -0.12
N TYR A 673 -45.17 5.98 -0.84
CA TYR A 673 -46.57 6.03 -0.43
C TYR A 673 -46.81 5.31 0.90
N ILE A 674 -46.30 4.07 1.05
CA ILE A 674 -46.43 3.30 2.29
C ILE A 674 -45.72 3.98 3.46
N SER A 675 -44.55 4.56 3.22
CA SER A 675 -43.80 5.27 4.26
C SER A 675 -44.47 6.59 4.64
N GLY A 676 -45.06 7.32 3.68
CA GLY A 676 -45.83 8.54 3.94
C GLY A 676 -47.10 8.28 4.75
N MET A 677 -47.78 7.17 4.51
CA MET A 677 -48.93 6.73 5.32
C MET A 677 -48.58 6.34 6.77
N LYS A 678 -47.29 6.08 7.08
CA LYS A 678 -46.86 5.81 8.47
C LYS A 678 -46.64 7.08 9.30
N TYR A 679 -46.60 8.25 8.65
CA TYR A 679 -46.42 9.56 9.31
C TYR A 679 -47.73 10.34 9.48
N ILE A 680 -48.82 9.85 8.89
CA ILE A 680 -50.21 10.28 9.12
C ILE A 680 -50.80 9.31 10.14
#